data_AF-Q16I90-F1
#
_entry.id   AF-Q16I90-F1
#
_cell.length_a   1.000
_cell.length_b   1.000
_cell.length_c   1.000
_cell.angle_alpha   90.00
_cell.angle_beta   90.00
_cell.angle_gamma   90.00
#
_symmetry.space_group_name_H-M   'P 1'
#
loop_
_entity.id
_entity.type
_entity.pdbx_description
1 polymer ?
#
loop_
_entity_poly.entity_id
_entity_poly.type
_entity_poly.pdbx_seq_one_letter_code
_entity_poly.pdbx_strand_id
1 'polypeptide(L)'
;MTLMHASNQCSLLLPILHHCRPPISICILNSRYDIIPRICRRLGYRLVAENELWNVCWTDSLVGVDFCRDMRRFQKINHFPGMFEICRKDLLARNLSRMQKLFPTEYQIFPKTWVFPADLGEAIAYSRTHRSKTYILKPDQGSQGRGIFLTKNLKEINPRDRMICQVYIHRPLLIDGYKFDLRVYTLVTSTDPLRIFVYKEGLARFATYKYREPCITNTSNNFMHLTNYSVNKYSRCFSNDDEAGSKRRFATLNRILTSEGYDIAELWNNIDDVIVKTILSAWQVLRHTYQASFPTHDIIQACFEILGFDILIDHRLKPYILEVNHSPSFHTDEAIDKEIKEALIHDTFVMLNLNGEVKKRVLEEDKRRIQNRLLQRLREYSKSKEASKESSSDSKNGDDDDPSEERLGPWADQITWEETHLGGFRRILPVPGDPDRYAHIFLAQTQASVYNETAASKKREECAKQQRIELEERYKHNQAMLNKNNPKGQHLGSKGLCSSEDGALVVKKKKKVKPKVVKKKDNYSPDSIMEYEERERMALLAQRDFFIRTCGLVQNIYLNFNRNKLLTMSDQRKYKEPFAKLVANDILQQDLCSQQSTQSGTTTCLPVLSNHYGSSTASHSSSQKLHLKSLVTISDTTSWMQCAEVTQPSRPPLPYLLASQPTNYRSTKSTMARQVTNVVKRHNMDTRQLYSASDKVI
;
A
#
# COMPACT_ATOMS: atom_id res chain seq x y z
N MET A 1 26.90 -11.06 86.39
CA MET A 1 28.27 -10.51 86.23
C MET A 1 29.01 -11.37 85.21
N THR A 2 29.70 -10.85 84.18
CA THR A 2 29.73 -9.48 83.64
C THR A 2 30.16 -9.50 82.16
N LEU A 3 29.31 -8.92 81.30
CA LEU A 3 29.54 -8.28 79.98
C LEU A 3 30.56 -8.81 78.94
N MET A 4 30.06 -8.83 77.70
CA MET A 4 30.74 -8.47 76.43
C MET A 4 31.90 -9.34 75.90
N HIS A 5 31.59 -10.05 74.81
CA HIS A 5 31.99 -9.55 73.49
C HIS A 5 30.83 -9.70 72.50
N ALA A 6 30.70 -8.76 71.55
CA ALA A 6 29.60 -8.71 70.58
C ALA A 6 30.13 -8.72 69.13
N SER A 7 29.19 -8.83 68.18
CA SER A 7 29.35 -8.61 66.72
C SER A 7 30.48 -9.38 66.00
N ASN A 8 30.11 -10.46 65.30
CA ASN A 8 30.46 -10.68 63.89
C ASN A 8 29.82 -11.96 63.29
N GLN A 9 28.50 -11.94 63.06
CA GLN A 9 27.79 -12.91 62.22
C GLN A 9 26.65 -12.25 61.43
N CYS A 10 26.97 -11.41 60.44
CA CYS A 10 25.97 -10.85 59.52
C CYS A 10 26.59 -10.37 58.19
N SER A 11 27.20 -11.27 57.43
CA SER A 11 27.95 -10.91 56.21
C SER A 11 27.99 -11.99 55.10
N LEU A 12 27.03 -12.94 55.08
CA LEU A 12 26.88 -13.94 54.01
C LEU A 12 25.45 -13.98 53.43
N LEU A 13 24.94 -12.80 53.06
CA LEU A 13 23.83 -12.65 52.11
C LEU A 13 24.28 -11.78 50.94
N LEU A 14 25.10 -12.37 50.06
CA LEU A 14 25.30 -11.86 48.71
C LEU A 14 23.93 -11.80 48.02
N PRO A 15 23.46 -10.64 47.55
CA PRO A 15 22.28 -10.60 46.71
C PRO A 15 22.59 -11.38 45.44
N ILE A 16 21.78 -12.39 45.13
CA ILE A 16 21.79 -12.97 43.78
C ILE A 16 21.31 -11.86 42.85
N LEU A 17 22.25 -11.19 42.20
CA LEU A 17 22.00 -10.20 41.17
C LEU A 17 21.46 -10.92 39.92
N HIS A 18 20.19 -11.32 40.01
CA HIS A 18 19.32 -11.40 38.86
C HIS A 18 19.61 -10.16 38.01
N HIS A 19 20.18 -10.37 36.83
CA HIS A 19 20.34 -9.30 35.86
C HIS A 19 18.94 -8.88 35.44
N CYS A 20 18.43 -7.84 36.09
CA CYS A 20 17.12 -7.26 35.82
C CYS A 20 17.11 -6.74 34.39
N ARG A 21 16.71 -7.61 33.45
CA ARG A 21 16.60 -7.30 32.02
C ARG A 21 15.85 -5.98 31.87
N PRO A 22 16.41 -4.98 31.15
CA PRO A 22 15.83 -3.65 31.15
C PRO A 22 14.39 -3.70 30.62
N PRO A 23 13.42 -3.09 31.32
CA PRO A 23 12.01 -3.39 31.12
C PRO A 23 11.55 -3.04 29.71
N ILE A 24 10.86 -3.99 29.09
CA ILE A 24 10.26 -3.81 27.76
C ILE A 24 9.20 -2.72 27.85
N SER A 25 9.32 -1.74 26.96
CA SER A 25 8.39 -0.62 26.85
C SER A 25 7.45 -0.81 25.67
N ILE A 26 6.15 -0.65 25.87
CA ILE A 26 5.12 -0.83 24.83
C ILE A 26 4.28 0.43 24.70
N CYS A 27 4.23 0.98 23.49
CA CYS A 27 3.27 2.01 23.12
C CYS A 27 2.01 1.37 22.55
N ILE A 28 0.84 1.92 22.88
CA ILE A 28 -0.45 1.48 22.35
C ILE A 28 -1.12 2.70 21.70
N LEU A 29 -1.23 2.68 20.37
CA LEU A 29 -1.79 3.76 19.56
C LEU A 29 -3.17 3.35 19.02
N ASN A 30 -4.19 4.20 19.19
CA ASN A 30 -5.52 4.02 18.59
C ASN A 30 -6.21 2.67 18.88
N SER A 31 -5.80 1.91 19.90
CA SER A 31 -6.38 0.61 20.21
C SER A 31 -7.63 0.72 21.07
N ARG A 32 -8.64 -0.10 20.77
CA ARG A 32 -9.96 -0.12 21.44
C ARG A 32 -10.16 -1.31 22.39
N TYR A 33 -9.10 -2.08 22.64
CA TYR A 33 -9.21 -3.36 23.35
C TYR A 33 -8.40 -3.37 24.66
N ASP A 34 -9.08 -3.28 25.81
CA ASP A 34 -8.47 -3.33 27.15
C ASP A 34 -7.63 -4.59 27.43
N ILE A 35 -7.88 -5.65 26.68
CA ILE A 35 -7.11 -6.90 26.73
C ILE A 35 -5.60 -6.68 26.50
N ILE A 36 -5.21 -5.77 25.60
CA ILE A 36 -3.80 -5.48 25.28
C ILE A 36 -3.07 -4.91 26.51
N PRO A 37 -3.48 -3.77 27.10
CA PRO A 37 -2.81 -3.25 28.29
C PRO A 37 -2.99 -4.12 29.54
N ARG A 38 -3.98 -5.04 29.61
CA ARG A 38 -4.03 -6.06 30.68
C ARG A 38 -2.91 -7.08 30.54
N ILE A 39 -2.70 -7.64 29.34
CA ILE A 39 -1.67 -8.67 29.08
C ILE A 39 -0.27 -8.07 29.19
N CYS A 40 -0.04 -6.87 28.62
CA CYS A 40 1.25 -6.20 28.74
C CYS A 40 1.68 -6.01 30.20
N ARG A 41 0.76 -5.59 31.09
CA ARG A 41 1.04 -5.49 32.53
C ARG A 41 1.30 -6.86 33.18
N ARG A 42 0.54 -7.90 32.81
CA ARG A 42 0.73 -9.29 33.30
C ARG A 42 2.12 -9.84 32.93
N LEU A 43 2.66 -9.46 31.78
CA LEU A 43 4.01 -9.80 31.31
C LEU A 43 5.12 -8.86 31.85
N GLY A 44 4.80 -7.94 32.76
CA GLY A 44 5.77 -7.00 33.34
C GLY A 44 6.22 -5.88 32.38
N TYR A 45 5.53 -5.68 31.25
CA TYR A 45 5.89 -4.65 30.27
C TYR A 45 5.39 -3.27 30.71
N ARG A 46 6.25 -2.25 30.59
CA ARG A 46 5.91 -0.85 30.89
C ARG A 46 5.14 -0.25 29.73
N LEU A 47 3.92 0.22 29.96
CA LEU A 47 3.19 1.05 29.00
C LEU A 47 3.83 2.45 28.93
N VAL A 48 3.99 2.98 27.73
CA VAL A 48 4.61 4.29 27.47
C VAL A 48 3.84 5.09 26.41
N ALA A 49 3.95 6.42 26.47
CA ALA A 49 3.34 7.33 25.50
C ALA A 49 4.08 7.35 24.13
N GLU A 50 3.45 7.90 23.10
CA GLU A 50 3.96 7.94 21.71
C GLU A 50 5.30 8.69 21.58
N ASN A 51 5.51 9.71 22.43
CA ASN A 51 6.73 10.50 22.50
C ASN A 51 7.86 9.85 23.34
N GLU A 52 7.60 8.75 24.04
CA GLU A 52 8.60 7.97 24.76
C GLU A 52 9.24 6.89 23.87
N LEU A 53 10.43 6.41 24.27
CA LEU A 53 11.19 5.44 23.48
C LEU A 53 10.70 4.00 23.69
N TRP A 54 9.63 3.60 23.00
CA TRP A 54 9.06 2.24 23.05
C TRP A 54 9.90 1.16 22.34
N ASN A 55 9.76 -0.10 22.76
CA ASN A 55 10.26 -1.31 22.09
C ASN A 55 9.23 -1.88 21.10
N VAL A 56 7.95 -1.94 21.49
CA VAL A 56 6.85 -2.43 20.64
C VAL A 56 5.77 -1.35 20.51
N CYS A 57 5.26 -1.15 19.31
CA CYS A 57 4.04 -0.40 19.06
C CYS A 57 2.90 -1.38 18.76
N TRP A 58 1.76 -1.22 19.44
CA TRP A 58 0.51 -1.89 19.11
C TRP A 58 -0.51 -0.87 18.59
N THR A 59 -1.14 -1.15 17.45
CA THR A 59 -2.21 -0.34 16.85
C THR A 59 -3.32 -1.21 16.28
N ASP A 60 -4.58 -0.76 16.36
CA ASP A 60 -5.71 -1.38 15.67
C ASP A 60 -5.79 -0.97 14.19
N SER A 61 -5.09 0.10 13.82
CA SER A 61 -5.17 0.81 12.54
C SER A 61 -3.97 0.52 11.63
N LEU A 62 -4.25 0.45 10.32
CA LEU A 62 -3.25 0.27 9.27
C LEU A 62 -2.08 1.27 9.37
N VAL A 63 -0.86 0.75 9.27
CA VAL A 63 0.39 1.52 9.38
C VAL A 63 0.82 2.06 8.02
N GLY A 64 1.18 3.34 7.96
CA GLY A 64 1.75 3.97 6.76
C GLY A 64 3.25 3.68 6.60
N VAL A 65 3.72 3.56 5.35
CA VAL A 65 5.14 3.30 5.02
C VAL A 65 6.08 4.35 5.63
N ASP A 66 5.66 5.61 5.72
CA ASP A 66 6.45 6.66 6.38
C ASP A 66 6.65 6.40 7.88
N PHE A 67 5.65 5.89 8.61
CA PHE A 67 5.80 5.50 10.01
C PHE A 67 6.80 4.36 10.15
N CYS A 68 6.68 3.32 9.30
CA CYS A 68 7.59 2.17 9.28
C CYS A 68 9.06 2.59 9.07
N ARG A 69 9.30 3.53 8.15
CA ARG A 69 10.66 4.03 7.83
C ARG A 69 11.27 4.85 8.97
N ASP A 70 10.45 5.52 9.76
CA ASP A 70 10.91 6.38 10.85
C ASP A 70 11.12 5.56 12.17
N MET A 71 10.80 4.25 12.18
CA MET A 71 11.12 3.32 13.28
C MET A 71 12.63 3.05 13.41
N ARG A 72 13.08 2.84 14.65
CA ARG A 72 14.48 2.49 14.98
C ARG A 72 14.69 0.98 14.94
N ARG A 73 15.92 0.56 14.61
CA ARG A 73 16.40 -0.82 14.40
C ARG A 73 16.08 -1.87 15.48
N PHE A 74 15.63 -1.47 16.68
CA PHE A 74 15.24 -2.36 17.79
C PHE A 74 13.72 -2.41 18.02
N GLN A 75 12.93 -1.70 17.22
CA GLN A 75 11.50 -1.53 17.43
C GLN A 75 10.68 -2.54 16.62
N LYS A 76 9.53 -2.97 17.17
CA LYS A 76 8.56 -3.87 16.52
C LYS A 76 7.18 -3.23 16.41
N ILE A 77 6.41 -3.59 15.38
CA ILE A 77 5.00 -3.20 15.22
C ILE A 77 4.13 -4.38 14.76
N ASN A 78 2.86 -4.38 15.14
CA ASN A 78 1.90 -5.48 14.94
C ASN A 78 1.22 -5.55 13.56
N HIS A 79 1.78 -4.91 12.53
CA HIS A 79 1.33 -5.01 11.13
C HIS A 79 2.51 -4.97 10.14
N PHE A 80 2.39 -5.67 9.01
CA PHE A 80 3.29 -5.52 7.86
C PHE A 80 2.80 -4.45 6.87
N PRO A 81 3.67 -3.56 6.37
CA PRO A 81 3.30 -2.63 5.32
C PRO A 81 3.00 -3.41 4.02
N GLY A 82 1.77 -3.27 3.52
CA GLY A 82 1.27 -4.01 2.34
C GLY A 82 0.26 -5.12 2.64
N MET A 83 -0.01 -5.48 3.91
CA MET A 83 -0.92 -6.60 4.23
C MET A 83 -2.38 -6.40 3.75
N PHE A 84 -2.74 -5.18 3.36
CA PHE A 84 -3.99 -4.86 2.66
C PHE A 84 -4.17 -5.63 1.33
N GLU A 85 -3.10 -6.15 0.71
CA GLU A 85 -3.16 -6.97 -0.52
C GLU A 85 -3.94 -8.28 -0.36
N ILE A 86 -4.00 -8.84 0.85
CA ILE A 86 -4.88 -9.97 1.19
C ILE A 86 -6.04 -9.57 2.11
N CYS A 87 -5.91 -8.47 2.87
CA CYS A 87 -6.94 -8.06 3.83
C CYS A 87 -8.02 -7.13 3.25
N ARG A 88 -7.85 -6.64 2.01
CA ARG A 88 -8.95 -6.00 1.25
C ARG A 88 -9.61 -6.99 0.31
N LYS A 89 -10.95 -6.98 0.27
CA LYS A 89 -11.77 -7.90 -0.53
C LYS A 89 -11.48 -7.83 -2.04
N ASP A 90 -11.23 -6.64 -2.58
CA ASP A 90 -10.93 -6.41 -4.00
C ASP A 90 -9.51 -6.87 -4.40
N LEU A 91 -8.52 -6.62 -3.54
CA LEU A 91 -7.13 -7.04 -3.79
C LEU A 91 -6.94 -8.54 -3.57
N LEU A 92 -7.52 -9.11 -2.51
CA LEU A 92 -7.57 -10.56 -2.27
C LEU A 92 -8.16 -11.31 -3.47
N ALA A 93 -9.29 -10.82 -4.00
CA ALA A 93 -9.92 -11.41 -5.17
C ALA A 93 -9.02 -11.37 -6.42
N ARG A 94 -8.30 -10.27 -6.65
CA ARG A 94 -7.33 -10.15 -7.76
C ARG A 94 -6.13 -11.06 -7.57
N ASN A 95 -5.50 -11.05 -6.39
CA ASN A 95 -4.30 -11.84 -6.09
C ASN A 95 -4.60 -13.35 -6.15
N LEU A 96 -5.72 -13.80 -5.59
CA LEU A 96 -6.13 -15.21 -5.70
C LEU A 96 -6.55 -15.59 -7.13
N SER A 97 -7.24 -14.72 -7.88
CA SER A 97 -7.57 -15.00 -9.29
C SER A 97 -6.32 -15.04 -10.18
N ARG A 98 -5.33 -14.19 -9.91
CA ARG A 98 -4.01 -14.21 -10.58
C ARG A 98 -3.28 -15.51 -10.32
N MET A 99 -3.23 -15.97 -9.06
CA MET A 99 -2.61 -17.26 -8.72
C MET A 99 -3.39 -18.44 -9.28
N GLN A 100 -4.73 -18.38 -9.35
CA GLN A 100 -5.55 -19.43 -9.97
C GLN A 100 -5.32 -19.55 -11.49
N LYS A 101 -4.97 -18.46 -12.20
CA LYS A 101 -4.54 -18.53 -13.61
C LYS A 101 -3.19 -19.24 -13.76
N LEU A 102 -2.26 -19.04 -12.81
CA LEU A 102 -0.92 -19.62 -12.82
C LEU A 102 -0.92 -21.09 -12.37
N PHE A 103 -1.78 -21.44 -11.41
CA PHE A 103 -1.85 -22.76 -10.78
C PHE A 103 -3.31 -23.27 -10.68
N PRO A 104 -3.96 -23.66 -11.81
CA PRO A 104 -5.41 -23.92 -11.85
C PRO A 104 -5.88 -25.13 -11.02
N THR A 105 -4.98 -26.05 -10.70
CA THR A 105 -5.20 -27.22 -9.84
C THR A 105 -5.04 -26.86 -8.36
N GLU A 106 -3.95 -26.18 -8.00
CA GLU A 106 -3.56 -25.93 -6.60
C GLU A 106 -4.30 -24.77 -5.93
N TYR A 107 -4.66 -23.73 -6.70
CA TYR A 107 -5.29 -22.50 -6.19
C TYR A 107 -6.82 -22.52 -6.25
N GLN A 108 -7.44 -23.71 -6.17
CA GLN A 108 -8.89 -23.86 -6.08
C GLN A 108 -9.45 -23.59 -4.66
N ILE A 109 -8.79 -22.71 -3.91
CA ILE A 109 -9.04 -22.38 -2.49
C ILE A 109 -10.03 -21.22 -2.31
N PHE A 110 -10.42 -20.56 -3.39
CA PHE A 110 -11.26 -19.36 -3.39
C PHE A 110 -12.50 -19.58 -4.28
N PRO A 111 -13.71 -19.16 -3.86
CA PRO A 111 -14.87 -19.18 -4.74
C PRO A 111 -14.67 -18.17 -5.88
N LYS A 112 -15.12 -18.50 -7.10
CA LYS A 112 -14.96 -17.62 -8.26
C LYS A 112 -15.59 -16.24 -7.97
N THR A 113 -14.81 -15.18 -8.16
CA THR A 113 -15.11 -13.82 -7.72
C THR A 113 -14.75 -12.82 -8.82
N TRP A 114 -15.53 -11.73 -8.89
CA TRP A 114 -15.38 -10.61 -9.82
C TRP A 114 -15.38 -9.30 -9.03
N VAL A 115 -14.56 -8.33 -9.41
CA VAL A 115 -14.43 -7.01 -8.77
C VAL A 115 -15.15 -5.95 -9.60
N PHE A 116 -16.22 -5.38 -9.06
CA PHE A 116 -17.02 -4.37 -9.76
C PHE A 116 -16.49 -2.94 -9.52
N PRO A 117 -16.61 -2.04 -10.50
CA PRO A 117 -17.34 -2.19 -11.77
C PRO A 117 -16.57 -2.91 -12.90
N ALA A 118 -15.25 -3.12 -12.75
CA ALA A 118 -14.38 -3.59 -13.83
C ALA A 118 -14.84 -4.93 -14.45
N ASP A 119 -15.17 -5.90 -13.62
CA ASP A 119 -15.40 -7.29 -14.04
C ASP A 119 -16.90 -7.60 -14.27
N LEU A 120 -17.78 -6.57 -14.24
CA LEU A 120 -19.24 -6.72 -14.31
C LEU A 120 -19.71 -7.36 -15.63
N GLY A 121 -19.05 -7.03 -16.75
CA GLY A 121 -19.34 -7.63 -18.05
C GLY A 121 -19.09 -9.15 -18.06
N GLU A 122 -17.99 -9.61 -17.46
CA GLU A 122 -17.68 -11.03 -17.34
C GLU A 122 -18.65 -11.76 -16.41
N ALA A 123 -19.03 -11.15 -15.28
CA ALA A 123 -19.99 -11.73 -14.34
C ALA A 123 -21.38 -11.88 -14.98
N ILE A 124 -21.83 -10.89 -15.77
CA ILE A 124 -23.07 -10.96 -16.55
C ILE A 124 -22.98 -12.00 -17.67
N ALA A 125 -21.84 -12.16 -18.34
CA ALA A 125 -21.64 -13.22 -19.32
C ALA A 125 -21.66 -14.62 -18.68
N TYR A 126 -21.05 -14.77 -17.51
CA TYR A 126 -21.02 -16.02 -16.74
C TYR A 126 -22.41 -16.42 -16.20
N SER A 127 -23.20 -15.48 -15.67
CA SER A 127 -24.56 -15.77 -15.18
C SER A 127 -25.55 -16.14 -16.29
N ARG A 128 -25.37 -15.65 -17.53
CA ARG A 128 -26.17 -16.09 -18.70
C ARG A 128 -26.02 -17.59 -19.00
N THR A 129 -24.82 -18.13 -18.82
CA THR A 129 -24.50 -19.57 -19.03
C THR A 129 -24.76 -20.42 -17.77
N HIS A 130 -24.69 -19.82 -16.57
CA HIS A 130 -24.80 -20.52 -15.29
C HIS A 130 -26.05 -20.12 -14.48
N ARG A 131 -27.22 -20.09 -15.12
CA ARG A 131 -28.48 -19.51 -14.57
C ARG A 131 -28.96 -20.07 -13.22
N SER A 132 -28.51 -21.25 -12.81
CA SER A 132 -28.86 -21.86 -11.52
C SER A 132 -28.00 -21.37 -10.35
N LYS A 133 -26.88 -20.69 -10.60
CA LYS A 133 -25.96 -20.22 -9.56
C LYS A 133 -26.55 -19.04 -8.79
N THR A 134 -26.21 -18.99 -7.51
CA THR A 134 -26.48 -17.85 -6.62
C THR A 134 -25.17 -17.12 -6.38
N TYR A 135 -25.23 -15.80 -6.30
CA TYR A 135 -24.10 -14.91 -6.07
C TYR A 135 -24.28 -14.21 -4.74
N ILE A 136 -23.19 -13.95 -4.03
CA ILE A 136 -23.14 -13.12 -2.83
C ILE A 136 -22.30 -11.87 -3.13
N LEU A 137 -22.85 -10.71 -2.84
CA LEU A 137 -22.24 -9.42 -3.12
C LEU A 137 -21.78 -8.79 -1.82
N LYS A 138 -20.55 -8.28 -1.82
CA LYS A 138 -19.87 -7.73 -0.63
C LYS A 138 -19.29 -6.35 -0.98
N PRO A 139 -19.85 -5.23 -0.46
CA PRO A 139 -19.31 -3.89 -0.71
C PRO A 139 -17.85 -3.75 -0.28
N ASP A 140 -17.07 -2.93 -1.00
CA ASP A 140 -15.62 -2.78 -0.75
C ASP A 140 -15.31 -2.28 0.67
N GLN A 141 -16.12 -1.34 1.17
CA GLN A 141 -16.03 -0.78 2.52
C GLN A 141 -16.90 -1.57 3.54
N GLY A 142 -17.41 -2.74 3.14
CA GLY A 142 -18.29 -3.58 3.94
C GLY A 142 -17.54 -4.42 4.98
N SER A 143 -17.85 -4.17 6.25
CA SER A 143 -17.48 -5.01 7.39
C SER A 143 -18.72 -5.45 8.17
N GLN A 144 -18.57 -6.38 9.11
CA GLN A 144 -19.65 -6.81 10.03
C GLN A 144 -20.92 -7.38 9.36
N GLY A 145 -20.84 -7.79 8.08
CA GLY A 145 -22.00 -8.25 7.30
C GLY A 145 -22.86 -7.13 6.67
N ARG A 146 -22.52 -5.86 6.87
CA ARG A 146 -23.34 -4.72 6.41
C ARG A 146 -23.30 -4.59 4.89
N GLY A 147 -24.47 -4.44 4.27
CA GLY A 147 -24.62 -4.32 2.82
C GLY A 147 -24.32 -5.60 2.03
N ILE A 148 -24.12 -6.75 2.70
CA ILE A 148 -24.02 -8.05 2.04
C ILE A 148 -25.43 -8.53 1.67
N PHE A 149 -25.62 -8.96 0.43
CA PHE A 149 -26.85 -9.58 -0.03
C PHE A 149 -26.57 -10.71 -1.03
N LEU A 150 -27.55 -11.60 -1.20
CA LEU A 150 -27.51 -12.67 -2.19
C LEU A 150 -28.43 -12.30 -3.38
N THR A 151 -28.09 -12.73 -4.58
CA THR A 151 -28.98 -12.63 -5.77
C THR A 151 -28.72 -13.76 -6.77
N LYS A 152 -29.67 -13.96 -7.68
CA LYS A 152 -29.50 -14.77 -8.89
C LYS A 152 -29.48 -13.92 -10.18
N ASN A 153 -29.91 -12.65 -10.12
CA ASN A 153 -29.91 -11.75 -11.28
C ASN A 153 -28.82 -10.67 -11.13
N LEU A 154 -27.76 -10.78 -11.94
CA LEU A 154 -26.68 -9.78 -11.96
C LEU A 154 -26.99 -8.56 -12.87
N LYS A 155 -28.15 -8.52 -13.54
CA LYS A 155 -28.55 -7.40 -14.42
C LYS A 155 -29.08 -6.18 -13.66
N GLU A 156 -29.55 -6.36 -12.43
CA GLU A 156 -30.15 -5.31 -11.60
C GLU A 156 -29.11 -4.44 -10.87
N ILE A 157 -27.82 -4.78 -11.01
CA ILE A 157 -26.71 -4.15 -10.29
C ILE A 157 -26.29 -2.89 -11.04
N ASN A 158 -26.22 -1.77 -10.32
CA ASN A 158 -25.77 -0.49 -10.85
C ASN A 158 -24.30 -0.59 -11.34
N PRO A 159 -23.99 -0.31 -12.63
CA PRO A 159 -22.64 -0.39 -13.17
C PRO A 159 -21.61 0.60 -12.58
N ARG A 160 -21.99 1.43 -11.62
CA ARG A 160 -21.09 2.35 -10.89
C ARG A 160 -20.70 1.86 -9.50
N ASP A 161 -21.34 0.80 -8.99
CA ASP A 161 -21.12 0.34 -7.63
C ASP A 161 -19.76 -0.37 -7.46
N ARG A 162 -19.19 -0.23 -6.26
CA ARG A 162 -17.88 -0.79 -5.90
C ARG A 162 -18.04 -1.89 -4.85
N MET A 163 -17.93 -3.12 -5.31
CA MET A 163 -18.15 -4.33 -4.52
C MET A 163 -17.48 -5.52 -5.20
N ILE A 164 -17.25 -6.60 -4.45
CA ILE A 164 -16.98 -7.91 -5.05
C ILE A 164 -18.28 -8.72 -5.19
N CYS A 165 -18.42 -9.40 -6.32
CA CYS A 165 -19.45 -10.41 -6.56
C CYS A 165 -18.80 -11.79 -6.57
N GLN A 166 -19.30 -12.70 -5.75
CA GLN A 166 -18.68 -14.00 -5.51
C GLN A 166 -19.72 -15.13 -5.70
N VAL A 167 -19.34 -16.25 -6.32
CA VAL A 167 -20.21 -17.43 -6.41
C VAL A 167 -20.45 -17.98 -5.00
N TYR A 168 -21.73 -18.13 -4.63
CA TYR A 168 -22.10 -18.57 -3.29
C TYR A 168 -21.93 -20.09 -3.11
N ILE A 169 -21.29 -20.49 -2.01
CA ILE A 169 -21.21 -21.88 -1.57
C ILE A 169 -22.60 -22.27 -1.00
N HIS A 170 -23.41 -22.88 -1.87
CA HIS A 170 -24.77 -23.34 -1.62
C HIS A 170 -24.86 -24.68 -0.87
N ARG A 171 -23.72 -25.38 -0.70
CA ARG A 171 -23.58 -26.62 0.07
C ARG A 171 -22.39 -26.53 1.04
N PRO A 172 -22.47 -25.66 2.04
CA PRO A 172 -21.50 -25.67 3.14
C PRO A 172 -21.61 -26.98 3.92
N LEU A 173 -20.59 -27.29 4.73
CA LEU A 173 -20.75 -28.24 5.83
C LEU A 173 -21.75 -27.66 6.84
N LEU A 174 -22.55 -28.54 7.46
CA LEU A 174 -23.59 -28.17 8.42
C LEU A 174 -23.42 -28.99 9.70
N ILE A 175 -23.53 -28.33 10.85
CA ILE A 175 -23.57 -28.98 12.18
C ILE A 175 -24.88 -28.57 12.83
N ASP A 176 -25.60 -29.51 13.46
CA ASP A 176 -26.96 -29.35 14.00
C ASP A 176 -28.02 -28.87 12.97
N GLY A 177 -27.67 -28.87 11.67
CA GLY A 177 -28.43 -28.29 10.57
C GLY A 177 -28.20 -26.79 10.33
N TYR A 178 -27.21 -26.18 10.99
CA TYR A 178 -26.85 -24.77 10.84
C TYR A 178 -25.56 -24.62 10.02
N LYS A 179 -25.48 -23.53 9.24
CA LYS A 179 -24.24 -23.12 8.58
C LYS A 179 -23.32 -22.46 9.61
N PHE A 180 -22.03 -22.77 9.55
CA PHE A 180 -20.99 -22.09 10.33
C PHE A 180 -19.84 -21.62 9.44
N ASP A 181 -18.97 -20.78 9.98
CA ASP A 181 -17.63 -20.52 9.45
C ASP A 181 -16.58 -20.52 10.57
N LEU A 182 -15.30 -20.59 10.20
CA LEU A 182 -14.18 -20.65 11.12
C LEU A 182 -13.41 -19.34 11.10
N ARG A 183 -13.30 -18.69 12.26
CA ARG A 183 -12.29 -17.65 12.51
C ARG A 183 -11.03 -18.32 13.02
N VAL A 184 -10.09 -18.58 12.11
CA VAL A 184 -8.75 -19.09 12.42
C VAL A 184 -7.81 -17.91 12.68
N TYR A 185 -7.03 -17.98 13.75
CA TYR A 185 -6.01 -16.97 14.06
C TYR A 185 -4.64 -17.41 13.52
N THR A 186 -4.00 -16.54 12.74
CA THR A 186 -2.71 -16.82 12.09
C THR A 186 -1.72 -15.71 12.45
N LEU A 187 -0.54 -16.07 12.96
CA LEU A 187 0.56 -15.17 13.25
C LEU A 187 1.62 -15.26 12.15
N VAL A 188 2.01 -14.12 11.58
CA VAL A 188 3.19 -14.00 10.72
C VAL A 188 4.28 -13.29 11.52
N THR A 189 5.46 -13.89 11.69
CA THR A 189 6.60 -13.27 12.42
C THR A 189 7.69 -12.72 11.49
N SER A 190 7.69 -13.13 10.22
CA SER A 190 8.60 -12.61 9.19
C SER A 190 8.05 -12.83 7.78
N THR A 191 8.41 -11.95 6.85
CA THR A 191 8.19 -12.10 5.40
C THR A 191 9.44 -12.55 4.63
N ASP A 192 10.62 -12.46 5.25
CA ASP A 192 11.91 -12.76 4.62
C ASP A 192 12.92 -13.28 5.69
N PRO A 193 13.12 -14.61 5.81
CA PRO A 193 12.32 -15.67 5.20
C PRO A 193 10.88 -15.70 5.76
N LEU A 194 9.91 -16.10 4.94
CA LEU A 194 8.49 -16.12 5.32
C LEU A 194 8.21 -17.19 6.40
N ARG A 195 7.72 -16.76 7.57
CA ARG A 195 7.40 -17.64 8.71
C ARG A 195 5.96 -17.41 9.19
N ILE A 196 5.17 -18.49 9.21
CA ILE A 196 3.72 -18.47 9.42
C ILE A 196 3.33 -19.56 10.43
N PHE A 197 2.50 -19.17 11.41
CA PHE A 197 2.00 -20.01 12.48
C PHE A 197 0.48 -19.88 12.60
N VAL A 198 -0.21 -20.97 12.91
CA VAL A 198 -1.65 -21.00 13.18
C VAL A 198 -1.88 -21.28 14.67
N TYR A 199 -2.82 -20.56 15.29
CA TYR A 199 -3.24 -20.87 16.66
C TYR A 199 -4.12 -22.12 16.66
N LYS A 200 -3.88 -23.03 17.60
CA LYS A 200 -4.61 -24.31 17.71
C LYS A 200 -6.10 -24.11 18.04
N GLU A 201 -6.44 -22.97 18.64
CA GLU A 201 -7.80 -22.58 19.00
C GLU A 201 -8.32 -21.36 18.21
N GLY A 202 -9.64 -21.22 18.18
CA GLY A 202 -10.33 -20.19 17.43
C GLY A 202 -11.84 -20.32 17.57
N LEU A 203 -12.59 -19.59 16.74
CA LEU A 203 -14.03 -19.45 16.90
C LEU A 203 -14.78 -20.00 15.69
N ALA A 204 -15.50 -21.11 15.87
CA ALA A 204 -16.55 -21.54 14.95
C ALA A 204 -17.79 -20.68 15.20
N ARG A 205 -18.32 -19.98 14.19
CA ARG A 205 -19.42 -19.02 14.32
C ARG A 205 -20.61 -19.47 13.49
N PHE A 206 -21.76 -19.62 14.13
CA PHE A 206 -22.94 -20.25 13.54
C PHE A 206 -23.99 -19.22 13.12
N ALA A 207 -24.69 -19.53 12.03
CA ALA A 207 -25.97 -18.92 11.68
C ALA A 207 -27.04 -19.35 12.71
N THR A 208 -28.00 -18.48 13.02
CA THR A 208 -29.03 -18.76 14.05
C THR A 208 -30.32 -19.40 13.51
N TYR A 209 -30.43 -19.55 12.19
CA TYR A 209 -31.52 -20.30 11.53
C TYR A 209 -30.96 -21.48 10.75
N LYS A 210 -31.65 -22.64 10.84
CA LYS A 210 -31.25 -23.86 10.13
C LYS A 210 -31.19 -23.62 8.63
N TYR A 211 -30.14 -24.15 8.00
CA TYR A 211 -29.78 -23.85 6.63
C TYR A 211 -30.72 -24.52 5.62
N ARG A 212 -30.96 -23.82 4.50
CA ARG A 212 -31.59 -24.35 3.28
C ARG A 212 -30.87 -23.76 2.08
N GLU A 213 -30.80 -24.49 0.95
CA GLU A 213 -30.19 -23.95 -0.28
C GLU A 213 -30.89 -22.63 -0.71
N PRO A 214 -30.18 -21.67 -1.34
CA PRO A 214 -30.79 -20.38 -1.71
C PRO A 214 -31.90 -20.49 -2.77
N CYS A 215 -33.09 -20.06 -2.38
CA CYS A 215 -34.30 -19.92 -3.17
C CYS A 215 -34.88 -18.50 -3.01
N ILE A 216 -35.89 -18.16 -3.79
CA ILE A 216 -36.43 -16.77 -3.84
C ILE A 216 -36.94 -16.29 -2.47
N THR A 217 -37.44 -17.21 -1.63
CA THR A 217 -38.05 -16.88 -0.32
C THR A 217 -37.09 -16.86 0.87
N ASN A 218 -35.88 -17.43 0.78
CA ASN A 218 -34.87 -17.37 1.87
C ASN A 218 -33.65 -16.48 1.55
N THR A 219 -33.46 -16.06 0.30
CA THR A 219 -32.31 -15.24 -0.15
C THR A 219 -32.11 -13.95 0.67
N SER A 220 -33.18 -13.39 1.25
CA SER A 220 -33.18 -12.22 2.14
C SER A 220 -32.91 -12.53 3.62
N ASN A 221 -32.92 -13.80 4.04
CA ASN A 221 -32.72 -14.19 5.44
C ASN A 221 -31.22 -14.25 5.79
N ASN A 222 -30.69 -13.09 6.21
CA ASN A 222 -29.31 -12.93 6.64
C ASN A 222 -28.94 -13.85 7.82
N PHE A 223 -29.87 -14.19 8.72
CA PHE A 223 -29.62 -15.09 9.86
C PHE A 223 -29.49 -16.58 9.48
N MET A 224 -29.77 -16.94 8.23
CA MET A 224 -29.54 -18.28 7.66
C MET A 224 -28.27 -18.33 6.79
N HIS A 225 -28.04 -17.28 6.01
CA HIS A 225 -26.98 -17.27 5.00
C HIS A 225 -25.65 -16.63 5.45
N LEU A 226 -25.68 -15.77 6.48
CA LEU A 226 -24.53 -15.09 7.07
C LEU A 226 -24.23 -15.59 8.49
N THR A 227 -22.94 -15.76 8.77
CA THR A 227 -22.36 -16.37 9.98
C THR A 227 -21.72 -15.35 10.92
N ASN A 228 -21.69 -14.07 10.52
CA ASN A 228 -21.07 -13.00 11.31
C ASN A 228 -21.80 -12.79 12.65
N TYR A 229 -21.05 -12.82 13.75
CA TYR A 229 -21.53 -12.51 15.11
C TYR A 229 -22.30 -11.19 15.19
N SER A 230 -21.80 -10.15 14.50
CA SER A 230 -22.41 -8.81 14.43
C SER A 230 -23.82 -8.77 13.82
N VAL A 231 -24.21 -9.81 13.07
CA VAL A 231 -25.59 -10.00 12.59
C VAL A 231 -26.33 -10.90 13.58
N ASN A 232 -25.78 -12.10 13.84
CA ASN A 232 -26.48 -13.15 14.57
C ASN A 232 -26.75 -12.83 16.05
N LYS A 233 -25.94 -11.98 16.72
CA LYS A 233 -26.16 -11.60 18.12
C LYS A 233 -27.45 -10.82 18.40
N TYR A 234 -28.11 -10.31 17.36
CA TYR A 234 -29.42 -9.66 17.44
C TYR A 234 -30.59 -10.61 17.16
N SER A 235 -30.31 -11.89 16.89
CA SER A 235 -31.30 -12.94 16.70
C SER A 235 -31.82 -13.45 18.04
N ARG A 236 -33.13 -13.69 18.15
CA ARG A 236 -33.74 -14.32 19.33
C ARG A 236 -33.31 -15.79 19.53
N CYS A 237 -32.70 -16.38 18.51
CA CYS A 237 -32.17 -17.76 18.53
C CYS A 237 -30.65 -17.81 18.72
N PHE A 238 -30.00 -16.71 19.12
CA PHE A 238 -28.59 -16.72 19.50
C PHE A 238 -28.43 -17.38 20.88
N SER A 239 -27.51 -18.34 21.00
CA SER A 239 -27.23 -19.06 22.25
C SER A 239 -25.76 -18.94 22.64
N ASN A 240 -25.51 -18.72 23.93
CA ASN A 240 -24.17 -18.51 24.52
C ASN A 240 -23.61 -19.81 25.15
N ASP A 241 -24.13 -20.97 24.76
CA ASP A 241 -23.71 -22.28 25.27
C ASP A 241 -22.39 -22.76 24.61
N ASP A 242 -21.42 -23.24 25.39
CA ASP A 242 -20.08 -23.62 24.90
C ASP A 242 -20.07 -24.90 24.03
N GLU A 243 -21.13 -25.72 24.08
CA GLU A 243 -21.26 -27.02 23.40
C GLU A 243 -22.21 -26.96 22.19
N ALA A 244 -23.39 -26.37 22.39
CA ALA A 244 -24.49 -26.28 21.42
C ALA A 244 -24.75 -24.84 20.91
N GLY A 245 -24.08 -23.83 21.47
CA GLY A 245 -24.35 -22.42 21.18
C GLY A 245 -23.90 -21.94 19.81
N SER A 246 -24.14 -20.66 19.56
CA SER A 246 -23.91 -19.99 18.28
C SER A 246 -22.44 -19.60 18.03
N LYS A 247 -21.56 -19.85 18.99
CA LYS A 247 -20.11 -19.66 18.92
C LYS A 247 -19.45 -20.81 19.72
N ARG A 248 -18.55 -21.57 19.10
CA ARG A 248 -17.94 -22.78 19.70
C ARG A 248 -16.42 -22.79 19.49
N ARG A 249 -15.70 -23.49 20.37
CA ARG A 249 -14.23 -23.67 20.33
C ARG A 249 -13.84 -24.65 19.22
N PHE A 250 -12.58 -24.63 18.78
CA PHE A 250 -12.09 -25.63 17.83
C PHE A 250 -11.98 -27.03 18.47
N ALA A 251 -11.69 -27.15 19.77
CA ALA A 251 -11.81 -28.41 20.50
C ALA A 251 -13.23 -29.00 20.44
N THR A 252 -14.27 -28.18 20.70
CA THR A 252 -15.68 -28.58 20.60
C THR A 252 -16.02 -29.05 19.18
N LEU A 253 -15.64 -28.27 18.17
CA LEU A 253 -15.85 -28.57 16.75
C LEU A 253 -15.16 -29.89 16.34
N ASN A 254 -13.88 -30.05 16.69
CA ASN A 254 -13.10 -31.23 16.35
C ASN A 254 -13.72 -32.49 16.96
N ARG A 255 -14.21 -32.44 18.20
CA ARG A 255 -14.89 -33.57 18.86
C ARG A 255 -16.18 -33.96 18.12
N ILE A 256 -17.01 -32.98 17.74
CA ILE A 256 -18.24 -33.22 16.96
C ILE A 256 -17.89 -33.89 15.63
N LEU A 257 -17.01 -33.28 14.84
CA LEU A 257 -16.62 -33.82 13.53
C LEU A 257 -15.94 -35.19 13.62
N THR A 258 -15.20 -35.47 14.70
CA THR A 258 -14.64 -36.82 14.97
C THR A 258 -15.75 -37.83 15.22
N SER A 259 -16.79 -37.47 15.99
CA SER A 259 -17.94 -38.35 16.25
C SER A 259 -18.83 -38.58 15.02
N GLU A 260 -18.80 -37.66 14.05
CA GLU A 260 -19.42 -37.81 12.72
C GLU A 260 -18.54 -38.62 11.73
N GLY A 261 -17.32 -39.02 12.14
CA GLY A 261 -16.43 -39.90 11.38
C GLY A 261 -15.50 -39.20 10.40
N TYR A 262 -15.27 -37.90 10.52
CA TYR A 262 -14.40 -37.13 9.62
C TYR A 262 -12.92 -37.13 10.05
N ASP A 263 -12.00 -37.15 9.07
CA ASP A 263 -10.56 -36.97 9.34
C ASP A 263 -10.25 -35.49 9.66
N ILE A 264 -10.01 -35.25 10.95
CA ILE A 264 -9.66 -33.92 11.48
C ILE A 264 -8.24 -33.51 11.08
N ALA A 265 -7.30 -34.45 10.94
CA ALA A 265 -5.93 -34.15 10.56
C ALA A 265 -5.85 -33.74 9.09
N GLU A 266 -6.53 -34.45 8.19
CA GLU A 266 -6.64 -34.05 6.78
C GLU A 266 -7.33 -32.67 6.65
N LEU A 267 -8.43 -32.45 7.39
CA LEU A 267 -9.13 -31.16 7.38
C LEU A 267 -8.23 -29.98 7.81
N TRP A 268 -7.46 -30.11 8.89
CA TRP A 268 -6.56 -29.05 9.32
C TRP A 268 -5.36 -28.87 8.38
N ASN A 269 -4.79 -29.95 7.82
CA ASN A 269 -3.75 -29.86 6.79
C ASN A 269 -4.26 -29.13 5.53
N ASN A 270 -5.51 -29.36 5.13
CA ASN A 270 -6.16 -28.65 4.02
C ASN A 270 -6.45 -27.18 4.37
N ILE A 271 -6.81 -26.85 5.62
CA ILE A 271 -6.97 -25.47 6.09
C ILE A 271 -5.63 -24.71 6.08
N ASP A 272 -4.54 -25.35 6.49
CA ASP A 272 -3.21 -24.75 6.47
C ASP A 272 -2.73 -24.45 5.05
N ASP A 273 -2.95 -25.36 4.11
CA ASP A 273 -2.66 -25.19 2.69
C ASP A 273 -3.39 -23.96 2.11
N VAL A 274 -4.66 -23.74 2.47
CA VAL A 274 -5.42 -22.51 2.14
C VAL A 274 -4.76 -21.26 2.74
N ILE A 275 -4.34 -21.29 4.00
CA ILE A 275 -3.73 -20.15 4.70
C ILE A 275 -2.38 -19.79 4.07
N VAL A 276 -1.49 -20.78 3.88
CA VAL A 276 -0.18 -20.59 3.23
C VAL A 276 -0.37 -20.03 1.83
N LYS A 277 -1.15 -20.70 0.97
CA LYS A 277 -1.37 -20.25 -0.42
C LYS A 277 -1.98 -18.85 -0.50
N THR A 278 -2.84 -18.48 0.45
CA THR A 278 -3.40 -17.12 0.53
C THR A 278 -2.31 -16.09 0.82
N ILE A 279 -1.45 -16.30 1.83
CA ILE A 279 -0.34 -15.38 2.15
C ILE A 279 0.69 -15.33 0.99
N LEU A 280 1.01 -16.49 0.39
CA LEU A 280 1.86 -16.58 -0.79
C LEU A 280 1.30 -15.75 -1.97
N SER A 281 -0.01 -15.57 -2.10
CA SER A 281 -0.60 -14.80 -3.21
C SER A 281 -0.22 -13.31 -3.23
N ALA A 282 0.26 -12.76 -2.11
CA ALA A 282 0.78 -11.40 -2.00
C ALA A 282 2.26 -11.33 -1.53
N TRP A 283 2.90 -12.47 -1.20
CA TRP A 283 4.23 -12.51 -0.58
C TRP A 283 5.27 -11.60 -1.26
N GLN A 284 5.35 -11.59 -2.58
CA GLN A 284 6.34 -10.77 -3.30
C GLN A 284 6.10 -9.25 -3.12
N VAL A 285 4.84 -8.82 -2.98
CA VAL A 285 4.49 -7.42 -2.66
C VAL A 285 4.82 -7.11 -1.21
N LEU A 286 4.49 -8.01 -0.28
CA LEU A 286 4.81 -7.87 1.14
C LEU A 286 6.32 -7.76 1.36
N ARG A 287 7.10 -8.67 0.79
CA ARG A 287 8.57 -8.71 0.86
C ARG A 287 9.20 -7.42 0.34
N HIS A 288 8.83 -6.99 -0.87
CA HIS A 288 9.34 -5.75 -1.46
C HIS A 288 8.98 -4.52 -0.63
N THR A 289 7.73 -4.44 -0.16
CA THR A 289 7.24 -3.29 0.63
C THR A 289 7.91 -3.26 2.01
N TYR A 290 8.13 -4.41 2.63
CA TYR A 290 8.88 -4.56 3.89
C TYR A 290 10.34 -4.11 3.74
N GLN A 291 11.07 -4.65 2.76
CA GLN A 291 12.46 -4.25 2.46
C GLN A 291 12.59 -2.74 2.17
N ALA A 292 11.64 -2.17 1.42
CA ALA A 292 11.61 -0.74 1.11
C ALA A 292 11.23 0.14 2.32
N SER A 293 10.51 -0.40 3.31
CA SER A 293 10.12 0.31 4.53
C SER A 293 11.20 0.26 5.60
N PHE A 294 11.92 -0.87 5.72
CA PHE A 294 12.86 -1.14 6.82
C PHE A 294 14.32 -1.39 6.37
N PRO A 295 14.92 -0.56 5.48
CA PRO A 295 16.25 -0.81 4.90
C PRO A 295 17.42 -0.77 5.91
N THR A 296 17.14 -0.46 7.18
CA THR A 296 18.10 -0.40 8.29
C THR A 296 17.96 -1.54 9.29
N HIS A 297 16.89 -2.33 9.25
CA HIS A 297 16.59 -3.36 10.25
C HIS A 297 17.36 -4.65 9.93
N ASP A 298 18.59 -4.69 10.41
CA ASP A 298 19.61 -5.73 10.20
C ASP A 298 19.71 -6.75 11.37
N ILE A 299 19.06 -6.49 12.51
CA ILE A 299 19.18 -7.31 13.75
C ILE A 299 17.89 -8.03 14.15
N ILE A 300 16.72 -7.43 13.92
CA ILE A 300 15.41 -8.05 14.22
C ILE A 300 14.42 -7.78 13.09
N GLN A 301 13.42 -8.66 12.97
CA GLN A 301 12.23 -8.37 12.17
C GLN A 301 11.41 -7.26 12.84
N ALA A 302 11.12 -6.20 12.08
CA ALA A 302 10.41 -5.00 12.52
C ALA A 302 8.89 -5.21 12.63
N CYS A 303 8.35 -6.19 11.92
CA CYS A 303 6.92 -6.48 11.86
C CYS A 303 6.60 -7.88 12.37
N PHE A 304 5.42 -8.00 12.97
CA PHE A 304 4.66 -9.23 13.16
C PHE A 304 3.19 -8.90 12.92
N GLU A 305 2.31 -9.86 12.66
CA GLU A 305 0.87 -9.54 12.48
C GLU A 305 -0.04 -10.72 12.81
N ILE A 306 -1.12 -10.45 13.56
CA ILE A 306 -2.16 -11.43 13.89
C ILE A 306 -3.33 -11.25 12.92
N LEU A 307 -3.44 -12.16 11.95
CA LEU A 307 -4.49 -12.20 10.95
C LEU A 307 -5.67 -13.07 11.42
N GLY A 308 -6.89 -12.57 11.25
CA GLY A 308 -8.11 -13.37 11.36
C GLY A 308 -8.53 -13.89 10.00
N PHE A 309 -8.33 -15.18 9.73
CA PHE A 309 -8.81 -15.85 8.52
C PHE A 309 -10.26 -16.30 8.72
N ASP A 310 -11.13 -16.03 7.75
CA ASP A 310 -12.54 -16.43 7.77
C ASP A 310 -12.75 -17.53 6.72
N ILE A 311 -12.80 -18.79 7.16
CA ILE A 311 -12.80 -19.98 6.29
C ILE A 311 -14.15 -20.70 6.36
N LEU A 312 -14.68 -21.12 5.21
CA LEU A 312 -15.89 -21.91 5.08
C LEU A 312 -15.57 -23.28 4.49
N ILE A 313 -16.01 -24.34 5.17
CA ILE A 313 -15.87 -25.73 4.70
C ILE A 313 -17.12 -26.10 3.90
N ASP A 314 -16.96 -26.83 2.79
CA ASP A 314 -18.08 -27.38 2.02
C ASP A 314 -18.46 -28.81 2.47
N HIS A 315 -19.61 -29.31 1.99
CA HIS A 315 -20.10 -30.68 2.22
C HIS A 315 -19.16 -31.83 1.78
N ARG A 316 -17.97 -31.53 1.21
CA ARG A 316 -16.93 -32.49 0.82
C ARG A 316 -15.63 -32.27 1.62
N LEU A 317 -15.74 -31.66 2.81
CA LEU A 317 -14.64 -31.23 3.68
C LEU A 317 -13.66 -30.23 3.04
N LYS A 318 -13.98 -29.63 1.89
CA LYS A 318 -13.04 -28.71 1.24
C LYS A 318 -13.12 -27.31 1.86
N PRO A 319 -12.01 -26.76 2.41
CA PRO A 319 -11.98 -25.40 2.92
C PRO A 319 -11.87 -24.36 1.80
N TYR A 320 -12.54 -23.22 2.00
CA TYR A 320 -12.50 -22.05 1.13
C TYR A 320 -12.29 -20.77 1.94
N ILE A 321 -11.36 -19.90 1.53
CA ILE A 321 -11.17 -18.58 2.14
C ILE A 321 -12.29 -17.61 1.74
N LEU A 322 -12.90 -16.92 2.70
CA LEU A 322 -13.96 -15.93 2.47
C LEU A 322 -13.45 -14.47 2.53
N GLU A 323 -12.57 -14.19 3.50
CA GLU A 323 -11.84 -12.93 3.71
C GLU A 323 -10.69 -13.13 4.71
N VAL A 324 -9.71 -12.21 4.71
CA VAL A 324 -8.66 -12.10 5.73
C VAL A 324 -8.81 -10.76 6.44
N ASN A 325 -8.73 -10.75 7.76
CA ASN A 325 -8.88 -9.57 8.60
C ASN A 325 -7.55 -9.18 9.27
N HIS A 326 -6.95 -8.06 8.84
CA HIS A 326 -5.69 -7.51 9.39
C HIS A 326 -5.79 -7.10 10.87
N SER A 327 -6.99 -6.70 11.30
CA SER A 327 -7.28 -6.24 12.66
C SER A 327 -8.53 -6.98 13.15
N PRO A 328 -8.39 -8.25 13.60
CA PRO A 328 -9.52 -9.05 14.06
C PRO A 328 -10.07 -8.51 15.39
N SER A 329 -11.36 -8.73 15.65
CA SER A 329 -12.03 -8.20 16.86
C SER A 329 -11.51 -8.86 18.14
N PHE A 330 -10.73 -8.11 18.92
CA PHE A 330 -10.23 -8.52 20.23
C PHE A 330 -11.17 -8.18 21.41
N HIS A 331 -12.42 -7.79 21.13
CA HIS A 331 -13.48 -7.68 22.16
C HIS A 331 -13.68 -9.00 22.91
N THR A 332 -14.00 -8.94 24.20
CA THR A 332 -14.21 -10.10 25.09
C THR A 332 -15.62 -10.09 25.66
N ASP A 333 -16.62 -10.11 24.77
CA ASP A 333 -18.05 -10.03 25.11
C ASP A 333 -18.53 -11.29 25.86
N GLU A 334 -17.92 -12.45 25.58
CA GLU A 334 -18.23 -13.76 26.16
C GLU A 334 -16.96 -14.43 26.75
N ALA A 335 -17.13 -15.43 27.62
CA ALA A 335 -16.01 -16.13 28.29
C ALA A 335 -15.07 -16.82 27.27
N ILE A 336 -15.64 -17.53 26.30
CA ILE A 336 -14.94 -18.13 25.16
C ILE A 336 -14.06 -17.13 24.37
N ASP A 337 -14.56 -15.91 24.12
CA ASP A 337 -13.76 -14.86 23.49
C ASP A 337 -12.59 -14.45 24.40
N LYS A 338 -12.85 -14.29 25.71
CA LYS A 338 -11.81 -13.87 26.67
C LYS A 338 -10.68 -14.89 26.77
N GLU A 339 -11.00 -16.16 26.95
CA GLU A 339 -9.99 -17.23 27.12
C GLU A 339 -9.10 -17.37 25.89
N ILE A 340 -9.71 -17.55 24.71
CA ILE A 340 -8.95 -17.76 23.46
C ILE A 340 -8.11 -16.53 23.12
N LYS A 341 -8.63 -15.31 23.33
CA LYS A 341 -7.91 -14.08 22.97
C LYS A 341 -6.86 -13.70 24.01
N GLU A 342 -7.08 -13.94 25.31
CA GLU A 342 -6.04 -13.69 26.31
C GLU A 342 -4.86 -14.65 26.11
N ALA A 343 -5.11 -15.92 25.78
CA ALA A 343 -4.06 -16.88 25.45
C ALA A 343 -3.34 -16.54 24.13
N LEU A 344 -4.07 -16.27 23.04
CA LEU A 344 -3.50 -15.90 21.73
C LEU A 344 -2.52 -14.72 21.81
N ILE A 345 -2.92 -13.65 22.50
CA ILE A 345 -2.13 -12.41 22.57
C ILE A 345 -0.95 -12.58 23.54
N HIS A 346 -1.15 -13.30 24.65
CA HIS A 346 -0.07 -13.71 25.55
C HIS A 346 1.01 -14.51 24.82
N ASP A 347 0.62 -15.58 24.13
CA ASP A 347 1.53 -16.48 23.42
C ASP A 347 2.24 -15.76 22.27
N THR A 348 1.58 -14.80 21.61
CA THR A 348 2.21 -13.93 20.60
C THR A 348 3.35 -13.13 21.22
N PHE A 349 3.15 -12.50 22.39
CA PHE A 349 4.23 -11.75 23.05
C PHE A 349 5.38 -12.65 23.52
N VAL A 350 5.09 -13.90 23.93
CA VAL A 350 6.11 -14.90 24.27
C VAL A 350 6.93 -15.30 23.04
N MET A 351 6.30 -15.60 21.90
CA MET A 351 7.00 -15.95 20.65
C MET A 351 7.91 -14.83 20.11
N LEU A 352 7.57 -13.56 20.36
CA LEU A 352 8.31 -12.40 19.84
C LEU A 352 9.69 -12.16 20.50
N ASN A 353 10.07 -12.96 21.50
CA ASN A 353 11.36 -12.92 22.21
C ASN A 353 11.82 -11.49 22.58
N LEU A 354 10.96 -10.75 23.29
CA LEU A 354 11.19 -9.35 23.60
C LEU A 354 12.30 -9.18 24.65
N ASN A 355 13.56 -9.17 24.22
CA ASN A 355 14.72 -8.90 25.05
C ASN A 355 15.13 -7.41 25.02
N GLY A 356 15.15 -6.76 26.20
CA GLY A 356 15.51 -5.35 26.35
C GLY A 356 16.99 -5.06 26.07
N GLU A 357 17.86 -6.07 26.15
CA GLU A 357 19.29 -5.96 25.83
C GLU A 357 19.53 -5.60 24.36
N VAL A 358 18.64 -6.03 23.45
CA VAL A 358 18.69 -5.69 22.02
C VAL A 358 18.62 -4.17 21.84
N LYS A 359 17.72 -3.49 22.57
CA LYS A 359 17.60 -2.02 22.55
C LYS A 359 18.88 -1.33 23.00
N LYS A 360 19.55 -1.84 24.03
CA LYS A 360 20.85 -1.32 24.48
C LYS A 360 21.93 -1.53 23.39
N ARG A 361 22.11 -2.76 22.93
CA ARG A 361 23.12 -3.15 21.91
C ARG A 361 22.95 -2.36 20.61
N VAL A 362 21.72 -2.17 20.15
CA VAL A 362 21.40 -1.39 18.95
C VAL A 362 21.72 0.09 19.11
N LEU A 363 21.38 0.70 20.25
CA LEU A 363 21.68 2.12 20.51
C LEU A 363 23.18 2.39 20.66
N GLU A 364 23.93 1.45 21.25
CA GLU A 364 25.40 1.51 21.35
C GLU A 364 26.06 1.35 19.97
N GLU A 365 25.57 0.43 19.14
CA GLU A 365 26.04 0.26 17.76
C GLU A 365 25.66 1.45 16.87
N ASP A 366 24.45 2.02 16.98
CA ASP A 366 24.09 3.24 16.23
C ASP A 366 24.95 4.44 16.65
N LYS A 367 25.27 4.56 17.95
CA LYS A 367 26.23 5.56 18.46
C LYS A 367 27.62 5.34 17.86
N ARG A 368 28.12 4.10 17.81
CA ARG A 368 29.41 3.73 17.19
C ARG A 368 29.41 4.04 15.68
N ARG A 369 28.35 3.67 14.95
CA ARG A 369 28.15 4.00 13.52
C ARG A 369 28.15 5.51 13.27
N ILE A 370 27.53 6.31 14.14
CA ILE A 370 27.54 7.79 14.05
C ILE A 370 28.93 8.35 14.35
N GLN A 371 29.60 7.90 15.42
CA GLN A 371 30.96 8.32 15.77
C GLN A 371 31.94 8.01 14.64
N ASN A 372 31.92 6.81 14.07
CA ASN A 372 32.78 6.43 12.95
C ASN A 372 32.53 7.29 11.70
N ARG A 373 31.27 7.60 11.37
CA ARG A 373 30.93 8.51 10.24
C ARG A 373 31.39 9.95 10.46
N LEU A 374 31.38 10.44 11.70
CA LEU A 374 31.89 11.78 12.05
C LEU A 374 33.42 11.80 12.03
N LEU A 375 34.08 10.79 12.62
CA LEU A 375 35.53 10.65 12.62
C LEU A 375 36.09 10.41 11.22
N GLN A 376 35.39 9.67 10.36
CA GLN A 376 35.74 9.53 8.94
C GLN A 376 35.71 10.89 8.23
N ARG A 377 34.64 11.67 8.37
CA ARG A 377 34.58 13.03 7.79
C ARG A 377 35.66 13.96 8.33
N LEU A 378 36.05 13.81 9.61
CA LEU A 378 37.16 14.57 10.18
C LEU A 378 38.51 14.10 9.61
N ARG A 379 38.74 12.80 9.41
CA ARG A 379 39.94 12.26 8.74
C ARG A 379 40.02 12.70 7.27
N GLU A 380 38.89 12.71 6.56
CA GLU A 380 38.77 13.23 5.19
C GLU A 380 39.04 14.74 5.14
N TYR A 381 38.55 15.50 6.12
CA TYR A 381 38.82 16.93 6.26
C TYR A 381 40.30 17.22 6.57
N SER A 382 40.92 16.49 7.50
CA SER A 382 42.36 16.59 7.76
C SER A 382 43.18 16.26 6.51
N LYS A 383 42.90 15.14 5.84
CA LYS A 383 43.55 14.80 4.56
C LYS A 383 43.37 15.90 3.50
N SER A 384 42.20 16.54 3.41
CA SER A 384 41.98 17.67 2.48
C SER A 384 42.76 18.94 2.84
N LYS A 385 43.24 19.06 4.08
CA LYS A 385 44.06 20.16 4.60
C LYS A 385 45.56 19.84 4.54
N GLU A 386 45.92 18.57 4.64
CA GLU A 386 47.30 18.04 4.63
C GLU A 386 47.81 17.70 3.23
N ALA A 387 46.93 17.54 2.23
CA ALA A 387 47.25 17.28 0.81
C ALA A 387 48.04 18.38 0.08
N SER A 388 48.67 19.31 0.81
CA SER A 388 49.61 20.32 0.33
C SER A 388 51.07 20.05 0.76
N LYS A 389 51.34 19.00 1.56
CA LYS A 389 52.71 18.53 1.87
C LYS A 389 52.86 17.00 1.87
N GLU A 390 53.34 16.52 0.72
CA GLU A 390 54.14 15.31 0.54
C GLU A 390 53.53 13.93 0.90
N SER A 391 54.34 12.89 0.70
CA SER A 391 53.91 11.52 0.36
C SER A 391 54.67 10.47 1.18
N SER A 392 54.22 9.21 1.07
CA SER A 392 54.60 8.04 1.89
C SER A 392 54.16 8.17 3.37
N SER A 393 53.61 7.15 4.00
CA SER A 393 54.02 5.74 3.98
C SER A 393 52.81 4.79 3.98
N ASP A 394 53.03 3.56 3.52
CA ASP A 394 52.02 2.50 3.51
C ASP A 394 52.14 1.65 4.80
N SER A 395 51.05 1.56 5.57
CA SER A 395 51.01 0.86 6.86
C SER A 395 49.71 0.10 6.99
N LYS A 396 49.78 -1.21 6.70
CA LYS A 396 48.71 -2.17 7.00
C LYS A 396 48.71 -2.45 8.51
N ASN A 397 47.65 -2.05 9.20
CA ASN A 397 47.27 -2.71 10.45
C ASN A 397 46.27 -3.81 10.09
N GLY A 398 46.46 -5.01 10.66
CA GLY A 398 45.49 -6.09 10.50
C GLY A 398 44.25 -5.86 11.37
N ASP A 399 43.11 -6.36 10.89
CA ASP A 399 41.98 -6.68 11.75
C ASP A 399 42.19 -8.12 12.26
N ASP A 400 42.36 -8.28 13.57
CA ASP A 400 42.45 -9.60 14.22
C ASP A 400 41.04 -10.21 14.36
N ASP A 401 40.53 -10.80 13.27
CA ASP A 401 39.32 -11.63 13.29
C ASP A 401 39.64 -12.98 13.96
N ASP A 402 39.35 -13.09 15.26
CA ASP A 402 39.46 -14.31 16.07
C ASP A 402 38.45 -15.38 15.60
N PRO A 403 38.89 -16.53 15.06
CA PRO A 403 38.00 -17.51 14.43
C PRO A 403 37.35 -18.50 15.41
N SER A 404 37.25 -18.18 16.71
CA SER A 404 36.94 -19.16 17.77
C SER A 404 35.52 -19.16 18.34
N GLU A 405 34.48 -18.82 17.56
CA GLU A 405 33.10 -19.30 17.81
C GLU A 405 32.16 -19.00 16.62
N GLU A 406 31.69 -20.03 15.90
CA GLU A 406 30.54 -19.89 14.98
C GLU A 406 29.24 -19.75 15.77
N ARG A 407 29.03 -18.58 16.40
CA ARG A 407 27.70 -18.20 16.90
C ARG A 407 26.78 -18.00 15.70
N LEU A 408 25.93 -19.00 15.46
CA LEU A 408 24.74 -18.91 14.63
C LEU A 408 24.08 -17.54 14.85
N GLY A 409 24.00 -16.72 13.80
CA GLY A 409 23.72 -15.28 13.95
C GLY A 409 22.36 -15.01 14.61
N PRO A 410 22.08 -13.77 15.07
CA PRO A 410 20.91 -13.44 15.91
C PRO A 410 19.52 -13.85 15.37
N TRP A 411 19.43 -14.15 14.07
CA TRP A 411 18.24 -14.71 13.43
C TRP A 411 18.00 -16.20 13.73
N ALA A 412 19.07 -16.99 13.89
CA ALA A 412 18.99 -18.40 14.28
C ALA A 412 18.55 -18.55 15.75
N ASP A 413 19.02 -17.68 16.64
CA ASP A 413 18.51 -17.56 18.02
C ASP A 413 16.99 -17.32 18.03
N GLN A 414 16.51 -16.39 17.20
CA GLN A 414 15.08 -16.08 17.07
C GLN A 414 14.26 -17.27 16.53
N ILE A 415 14.76 -17.97 15.51
CA ILE A 415 14.12 -19.19 15.00
C ILE A 415 14.06 -20.25 16.11
N THR A 416 15.17 -20.50 16.80
CA THR A 416 15.26 -21.52 17.86
C THR A 416 14.33 -21.20 19.03
N TRP A 417 14.18 -19.92 19.37
CA TRP A 417 13.17 -19.46 20.32
C TRP A 417 11.74 -19.73 19.83
N GLU A 418 11.40 -19.38 18.58
CA GLU A 418 10.06 -19.61 18.03
C GLU A 418 9.68 -21.09 17.97
N GLU A 419 10.61 -22.01 17.62
CA GLU A 419 10.32 -23.45 17.63
C GLU A 419 10.11 -24.02 19.04
N THR A 420 10.76 -23.44 20.06
CA THR A 420 10.66 -23.90 21.47
C THR A 420 9.53 -23.25 22.26
N HIS A 421 9.11 -22.04 21.90
CA HIS A 421 8.14 -21.22 22.64
C HIS A 421 6.81 -21.03 21.89
N LEU A 422 6.39 -22.03 21.09
CA LEU A 422 5.15 -22.01 20.31
C LEU A 422 3.87 -21.79 21.14
N GLY A 423 3.80 -22.33 22.37
CA GLY A 423 2.59 -22.27 23.18
C GLY A 423 1.35 -22.84 22.46
N GLY A 424 0.27 -22.07 22.39
CA GLY A 424 -0.94 -22.41 21.62
C GLY A 424 -0.77 -22.38 20.09
N PHE A 425 0.36 -21.91 19.54
CA PHE A 425 0.63 -21.95 18.10
C PHE A 425 1.17 -23.30 17.61
N ARG A 426 1.11 -23.48 16.29
CA ARG A 426 1.79 -24.53 15.50
C ARG A 426 2.32 -23.91 14.21
N ARG A 427 3.56 -24.24 13.82
CA ARG A 427 4.18 -23.73 12.58
C ARG A 427 3.55 -24.40 11.36
N ILE A 428 3.19 -23.60 10.35
CA ILE A 428 2.67 -24.07 9.05
C ILE A 428 3.59 -23.69 7.88
N LEU A 429 4.47 -22.69 8.05
CA LEU A 429 5.52 -22.38 7.08
C LEU A 429 6.82 -21.88 7.77
N PRO A 430 8.02 -22.39 7.40
CA PRO A 430 8.27 -23.60 6.57
C PRO A 430 7.52 -24.81 7.12
N VAL A 431 7.11 -25.75 6.26
CA VAL A 431 6.29 -26.89 6.71
C VAL A 431 7.15 -27.86 7.53
N PRO A 432 6.68 -28.37 8.68
CA PRO A 432 7.37 -29.44 9.39
C PRO A 432 7.51 -30.69 8.49
N GLY A 433 8.74 -31.19 8.30
CA GLY A 433 9.03 -32.36 7.48
C GLY A 433 9.16 -32.13 5.97
N ASP A 434 8.59 -31.05 5.42
CA ASP A 434 8.61 -30.74 3.98
C ASP A 434 8.85 -29.22 3.72
N PRO A 435 10.08 -28.70 3.94
CA PRO A 435 10.35 -27.26 3.80
C PRO A 435 10.07 -26.70 2.40
N ASP A 436 10.24 -27.54 1.37
CA ASP A 436 10.21 -27.15 -0.05
C ASP A 436 8.83 -27.33 -0.72
N ARG A 437 7.80 -27.78 0.01
CA ARG A 437 6.41 -27.98 -0.48
C ARG A 437 5.84 -26.88 -1.38
N TYR A 438 6.28 -25.64 -1.19
CA TYR A 438 5.82 -24.46 -1.91
C TYR A 438 6.93 -23.74 -2.72
N ALA A 439 8.10 -24.37 -2.88
CA ALA A 439 9.26 -23.80 -3.57
C ALA A 439 8.96 -23.40 -5.02
N HIS A 440 8.14 -24.17 -5.74
CA HIS A 440 7.69 -23.85 -7.10
C HIS A 440 6.87 -22.55 -7.17
N ILE A 441 6.03 -22.29 -6.16
CA ILE A 441 5.25 -21.04 -6.05
C ILE A 441 6.18 -19.84 -5.80
N PHE A 442 7.17 -19.99 -4.91
CA PHE A 442 8.18 -18.94 -4.67
C PHE A 442 9.00 -18.62 -5.93
N LEU A 443 9.45 -19.66 -6.65
CA LEU A 443 10.23 -19.53 -7.89
C LEU A 443 9.41 -18.85 -9.00
N ALA A 444 8.19 -19.31 -9.26
CA ALA A 444 7.30 -18.71 -10.27
C ALA A 444 7.00 -17.24 -9.98
N GLN A 445 6.76 -16.87 -8.71
CA GLN A 445 6.56 -15.48 -8.31
C GLN A 445 7.82 -14.62 -8.35
N THR A 446 9.01 -15.21 -8.44
CA THR A 446 10.27 -14.51 -8.61
C THR A 446 10.61 -14.29 -10.09
N GLN A 447 10.12 -15.17 -10.97
CA GLN A 447 10.21 -15.03 -12.43
C GLN A 447 9.11 -14.10 -13.00
N ALA A 448 7.93 -14.07 -12.39
CA ALA A 448 6.83 -13.20 -12.80
C ALA A 448 7.02 -11.76 -12.26
N SER A 449 7.12 -10.78 -13.17
CA SER A 449 7.14 -9.36 -12.77
C SER A 449 5.82 -8.96 -12.11
N VAL A 450 5.92 -8.52 -10.85
CA VAL A 450 4.81 -8.08 -9.98
C VAL A 450 3.88 -7.07 -10.67
N TYR A 451 4.43 -6.25 -11.56
CA TYR A 451 3.70 -5.15 -12.20
C TYR A 451 2.90 -5.56 -13.45
N ASN A 452 2.96 -6.81 -13.91
CA ASN A 452 2.46 -7.21 -15.24
C ASN A 452 0.99 -6.86 -15.51
N GLU A 453 0.08 -7.00 -14.54
CA GLU A 453 -1.34 -6.65 -14.71
C GLU A 453 -1.68 -5.17 -14.42
N THR A 454 -0.72 -4.34 -13.99
CA THR A 454 -0.98 -2.91 -13.72
C THR A 454 -1.39 -2.14 -14.98
N ALA A 455 -2.18 -1.08 -14.84
CA ALA A 455 -2.59 -0.25 -15.98
C ALA A 455 -1.39 0.34 -16.76
N ALA A 456 -0.29 0.67 -16.06
CA ALA A 456 0.95 1.10 -16.69
C ALA A 456 1.68 -0.04 -17.44
N SER A 457 1.54 -1.29 -17.00
CA SER A 457 2.09 -2.44 -17.71
C SER A 457 1.25 -2.85 -18.91
N LYS A 458 -0.08 -2.96 -18.75
CA LYS A 458 -1.02 -3.20 -19.85
C LYS A 458 -0.85 -2.16 -20.97
N LYS A 459 -0.76 -0.87 -20.62
CA LYS A 459 -0.52 0.20 -21.59
C LYS A 459 0.88 0.15 -22.26
N ARG A 460 1.90 -0.40 -21.58
CA ARG A 460 3.22 -0.67 -22.19
C ARG A 460 3.18 -1.90 -23.11
N GLU A 461 2.42 -2.93 -22.76
CA GLU A 461 2.22 -4.12 -23.59
C GLU A 461 1.40 -3.81 -24.85
N GLU A 462 0.31 -3.06 -24.70
CA GLU A 462 -0.47 -2.48 -25.82
C GLU A 462 0.42 -1.64 -26.73
N CYS A 463 1.22 -0.73 -26.18
CA CYS A 463 2.18 0.07 -26.94
C CYS A 463 3.24 -0.79 -27.67
N ALA A 464 3.82 -1.79 -26.99
CA ALA A 464 4.77 -2.73 -27.58
C ALA A 464 4.14 -3.73 -28.57
N LYS A 465 2.81 -3.87 -28.59
CA LYS A 465 2.05 -4.59 -29.62
C LYS A 465 1.77 -3.68 -30.81
N GLN A 466 1.35 -2.44 -30.57
CA GLN A 466 1.17 -1.40 -31.59
C GLN A 466 2.46 -1.18 -32.39
N GLN A 467 3.59 -0.99 -31.70
CA GLN A 467 4.92 -0.83 -32.30
C GLN A 467 5.36 -2.05 -33.11
N ARG A 468 4.98 -3.28 -32.71
CA ARG A 468 5.29 -4.49 -33.46
C ARG A 468 4.48 -4.58 -34.76
N ILE A 469 3.21 -4.21 -34.72
CA ILE A 469 2.34 -4.13 -35.92
C ILE A 469 2.90 -3.07 -36.88
N GLU A 470 3.22 -1.88 -36.37
CA GLU A 470 3.83 -0.78 -37.16
C GLU A 470 5.17 -1.18 -37.79
N LEU A 471 6.02 -1.91 -37.07
CA LEU A 471 7.27 -2.47 -37.60
C LEU A 471 7.03 -3.51 -38.71
N GLU A 472 6.02 -4.37 -38.57
CA GLU A 472 5.68 -5.39 -39.56
C GLU A 472 5.05 -4.77 -40.82
N GLU A 473 4.19 -3.76 -40.67
CA GLU A 473 3.63 -2.97 -41.76
C GLU A 473 4.73 -2.19 -42.51
N ARG A 474 5.64 -1.55 -41.77
CA ARG A 474 6.79 -0.84 -42.34
C ARG A 474 7.78 -1.79 -43.04
N TYR A 475 7.96 -3.01 -42.53
CA TYR A 475 8.74 -4.06 -43.20
C TYR A 475 8.08 -4.49 -44.52
N LYS A 476 6.77 -4.78 -44.51
CA LYS A 476 5.99 -5.11 -45.72
C LYS A 476 6.00 -3.98 -46.74
N HIS A 477 5.88 -2.72 -46.30
CA HIS A 477 5.99 -1.54 -47.17
C HIS A 477 7.36 -1.44 -47.83
N ASN A 478 8.44 -1.55 -47.04
CA ASN A 478 9.81 -1.55 -47.57
C ASN A 478 10.05 -2.71 -48.56
N GLN A 479 9.52 -3.90 -48.28
CA GLN A 479 9.61 -5.06 -49.17
C GLN A 479 8.82 -4.86 -50.47
N ALA A 480 7.64 -4.23 -50.40
CA ALA A 480 6.87 -3.85 -51.59
C ALA A 480 7.57 -2.77 -52.43
N MET A 481 8.26 -1.81 -51.80
CA MET A 481 9.06 -0.80 -52.49
C MET A 481 10.30 -1.40 -53.16
N LEU A 482 10.98 -2.36 -52.51
CA LEU A 482 12.07 -3.13 -53.12
C LEU A 482 11.60 -3.93 -54.34
N ASN A 483 10.41 -4.56 -54.26
CA ASN A 483 9.82 -5.28 -55.40
C ASN A 483 9.38 -4.35 -56.54
N LYS A 484 8.89 -3.14 -56.24
CA LYS A 484 8.58 -2.11 -57.26
C LYS A 484 9.82 -1.61 -58.01
N ASN A 485 10.98 -1.59 -57.36
CA ASN A 485 12.22 -1.03 -57.91
C ASN A 485 13.01 -1.97 -58.84
N ASN A 486 12.48 -3.15 -59.21
CA ASN A 486 13.14 -4.05 -60.17
C ASN A 486 12.23 -4.51 -61.35
N PRO A 487 11.64 -3.60 -62.15
CA PRO A 487 10.67 -3.95 -63.20
C PRO A 487 11.32 -4.27 -64.57
N LYS A 488 12.31 -5.17 -64.62
CA LYS A 488 12.84 -5.73 -65.89
C LYS A 488 13.16 -7.23 -65.76
N GLY A 489 12.25 -8.08 -66.25
CA GLY A 489 12.44 -9.54 -66.15
C GLY A 489 11.38 -10.43 -66.79
N GLN A 490 10.55 -9.96 -67.74
CA GLN A 490 9.62 -10.81 -68.48
C GLN A 490 9.55 -10.45 -69.96
N HIS A 491 10.09 -11.35 -70.81
CA HIS A 491 9.45 -11.83 -72.03
C HIS A 491 10.33 -12.89 -72.72
N LEU A 492 9.87 -14.14 -72.78
CA LEU A 492 10.01 -15.10 -73.90
C LEU A 492 9.54 -16.51 -73.48
N GLY A 493 8.85 -17.21 -74.39
CA GLY A 493 8.70 -18.67 -74.36
C GLY A 493 7.52 -19.27 -73.57
N SER A 494 6.36 -19.45 -74.21
CA SER A 494 5.30 -20.35 -73.73
C SER A 494 5.59 -21.82 -74.07
N LYS A 495 5.35 -22.76 -73.14
CA LYS A 495 4.64 -24.04 -73.39
C LYS A 495 4.47 -24.95 -72.15
N GLY A 496 3.22 -25.28 -71.83
CA GLY A 496 2.74 -26.68 -71.74
C GLY A 496 3.16 -27.63 -70.61
N LEU A 497 2.32 -27.67 -69.55
CA LEU A 497 1.75 -28.87 -68.89
C LEU A 497 2.59 -29.91 -68.10
N CYS A 498 1.85 -30.64 -67.24
CA CYS A 498 2.06 -31.98 -66.68
C CYS A 498 3.14 -32.24 -65.59
N SER A 499 2.68 -32.19 -64.34
CA SER A 499 2.50 -33.34 -63.42
C SER A 499 3.54 -34.49 -63.30
N SER A 500 3.72 -34.88 -62.02
CA SER A 500 4.04 -36.22 -61.49
C SER A 500 5.51 -36.68 -61.33
N GLU A 501 5.87 -36.77 -60.05
CA GLU A 501 6.52 -37.92 -59.37
C GLU A 501 8.00 -38.29 -59.60
N ASP A 502 8.59 -38.78 -58.49
CA ASP A 502 9.83 -39.55 -58.30
C ASP A 502 11.20 -39.04 -58.79
N GLY A 503 12.27 -39.51 -58.12
CA GLY A 503 13.65 -39.39 -58.64
C GLY A 503 14.72 -38.94 -57.63
N ALA A 504 15.22 -39.89 -56.84
CA ALA A 504 16.46 -39.92 -56.06
C ALA A 504 17.54 -38.80 -56.22
N LEU A 505 18.00 -38.30 -55.06
CA LEU A 505 19.42 -38.18 -54.63
C LEU A 505 20.54 -37.99 -55.69
N VAL A 506 21.26 -36.86 -55.63
CA VAL A 506 22.73 -36.84 -55.38
C VAL A 506 23.13 -35.55 -54.64
N VAL A 507 23.79 -35.70 -53.48
CA VAL A 507 24.45 -34.57 -52.79
C VAL A 507 25.94 -34.53 -53.15
N LYS A 508 26.40 -33.44 -53.80
CA LYS A 508 27.85 -33.13 -53.91
C LYS A 508 28.19 -31.84 -53.16
N LYS A 509 29.14 -31.94 -52.23
CA LYS A 509 29.48 -30.93 -51.22
C LYS A 509 30.24 -29.74 -51.83
N LYS A 510 29.85 -28.51 -51.48
CA LYS A 510 30.78 -27.35 -51.39
C LYS A 510 30.84 -26.85 -49.94
N LYS A 511 32.02 -26.42 -49.50
CA LYS A 511 32.33 -26.17 -48.08
C LYS A 511 31.62 -24.93 -47.54
N LYS A 512 30.82 -25.06 -46.48
CA LYS A 512 30.42 -23.91 -45.64
C LYS A 512 31.61 -23.45 -44.80
N VAL A 513 32.25 -22.35 -45.20
CA VAL A 513 33.16 -21.61 -44.32
C VAL A 513 32.31 -20.88 -43.27
N LYS A 514 32.59 -21.09 -41.98
CA LYS A 514 31.96 -20.29 -40.90
C LYS A 514 32.58 -18.89 -40.89
N PRO A 515 31.83 -17.79 -41.01
CA PRO A 515 32.37 -16.47 -40.71
C PRO A 515 32.74 -16.41 -39.22
N LYS A 516 33.95 -15.94 -38.90
CA LYS A 516 34.38 -15.74 -37.51
C LYS A 516 33.62 -14.56 -36.92
N VAL A 517 32.84 -14.79 -35.86
CA VAL A 517 32.27 -13.71 -35.05
C VAL A 517 33.40 -13.08 -34.23
N VAL A 518 33.94 -11.97 -34.71
CA VAL A 518 34.87 -11.14 -33.94
C VAL A 518 34.05 -10.38 -32.90
N LYS A 519 34.20 -10.71 -31.62
CA LYS A 519 33.70 -9.86 -30.53
C LYS A 519 34.45 -8.54 -30.58
N LYS A 520 33.77 -7.43 -30.90
CA LYS A 520 34.27 -6.10 -30.52
C LYS A 520 34.36 -6.06 -28.99
N LYS A 521 35.38 -5.38 -28.45
CA LYS A 521 35.34 -4.88 -27.07
C LYS A 521 34.39 -3.70 -27.01
N ASP A 522 33.56 -3.63 -25.98
CA ASP A 522 32.77 -2.45 -25.67
C ASP A 522 33.69 -1.38 -25.08
N ASN A 523 33.96 -0.32 -25.84
CA ASN A 523 34.72 0.82 -25.37
C ASN A 523 33.78 1.75 -24.60
N TYR A 524 33.90 1.80 -23.28
CA TYR A 524 33.21 2.78 -22.42
C TYR A 524 33.89 4.16 -22.49
N SER A 525 34.01 4.70 -23.69
CA SER A 525 34.36 6.10 -23.97
C SER A 525 33.08 6.88 -24.28
N PRO A 526 32.80 8.02 -23.63
CA PRO A 526 31.67 8.86 -24.00
C PRO A 526 31.78 9.32 -25.46
N ASP A 527 30.68 9.25 -26.20
CA ASP A 527 30.62 9.80 -27.56
C ASP A 527 30.78 11.33 -27.54
N SER A 528 31.34 11.88 -28.62
CA SER A 528 31.49 13.32 -28.78
C SER A 528 30.12 13.97 -28.91
N ILE A 529 29.76 14.86 -27.98
CA ILE A 529 28.53 15.67 -28.07
C ILE A 529 28.59 16.48 -29.36
N MET A 530 27.60 16.31 -30.22
CA MET A 530 27.56 16.99 -31.51
C MET A 530 27.00 18.42 -31.33
N GLU A 531 27.49 19.39 -32.10
CA GLU A 531 27.07 20.80 -31.94
C GLU A 531 25.55 21.01 -32.04
N TYR A 532 24.84 20.20 -32.84
CA TYR A 532 23.38 20.33 -32.95
C TYR A 532 22.67 19.94 -31.64
N GLU A 533 23.20 18.97 -30.90
CA GLU A 533 22.64 18.49 -29.62
C GLU A 533 22.88 19.52 -28.51
N GLU A 534 24.05 20.13 -28.48
CA GLU A 534 24.36 21.21 -27.53
C GLU A 534 23.53 22.48 -27.83
N ARG A 535 23.28 22.80 -29.12
CA ARG A 535 22.36 23.87 -29.52
C ARG A 535 20.92 23.57 -29.12
N GLU A 536 20.41 22.35 -29.33
CA GLU A 536 19.07 21.95 -28.87
C GLU A 536 18.97 22.03 -27.34
N ARG A 537 19.97 21.52 -26.62
CA ARG A 537 20.05 21.59 -25.15
C ARG A 537 20.03 23.03 -24.64
N MET A 538 20.75 23.95 -25.31
CA MET A 538 20.72 25.37 -24.99
C MET A 538 19.36 26.02 -25.26
N ALA A 539 18.74 25.74 -26.41
CA ALA A 539 17.40 26.25 -26.74
C ALA A 539 16.34 25.79 -25.71
N LEU A 540 16.34 24.51 -25.33
CA LEU A 540 15.45 23.95 -24.31
C LEU A 540 15.71 24.53 -22.91
N LEU A 541 16.95 24.87 -22.57
CA LEU A 541 17.28 25.55 -21.31
C LEU A 541 16.81 27.01 -21.30
N ALA A 542 16.98 27.75 -22.40
CA ALA A 542 16.49 29.12 -22.53
C ALA A 542 14.95 29.18 -22.47
N GLN A 543 14.26 28.28 -23.19
CA GLN A 543 12.81 28.15 -23.15
C GLN A 543 12.30 27.81 -21.73
N ARG A 544 13.01 26.94 -21.01
CA ARG A 544 12.69 26.61 -19.61
C ARG A 544 12.85 27.79 -18.67
N ASP A 545 13.92 28.58 -18.80
CA ASP A 545 14.14 29.74 -17.94
C ASP A 545 13.11 30.85 -18.21
N PHE A 546 12.74 31.05 -19.49
CA PHE A 546 11.61 31.91 -19.86
C PHE A 546 10.32 31.50 -19.16
N PHE A 547 9.88 30.24 -19.27
CA PHE A 547 8.64 29.80 -18.60
C PHE A 547 8.70 29.93 -17.07
N ILE A 548 9.85 29.67 -16.43
CA ILE A 548 10.01 29.84 -14.98
C ILE A 548 9.78 31.29 -14.53
N ARG A 549 10.22 32.27 -15.34
CA ARG A 549 9.99 33.71 -15.10
C ARG A 549 8.56 34.11 -15.43
N THR A 550 8.09 33.84 -16.64
CA THR A 550 6.82 34.35 -17.18
C THR A 550 5.59 33.76 -16.47
N CYS A 551 5.66 32.52 -15.97
CA CYS A 551 4.56 31.91 -15.21
C CYS A 551 4.48 32.36 -13.73
N GLY A 552 5.30 33.32 -13.27
CA GLY A 552 5.28 33.81 -11.88
C GLY A 552 5.60 32.74 -10.84
N LEU A 553 6.27 31.67 -11.26
CA LEU A 553 6.43 30.44 -10.48
C LEU A 553 7.37 30.66 -9.29
N VAL A 554 8.43 31.47 -9.49
CA VAL A 554 9.36 31.89 -8.44
C VAL A 554 8.65 32.72 -7.35
N GLN A 555 7.84 33.71 -7.73
CA GLN A 555 7.06 34.54 -6.81
C GLN A 555 6.11 33.70 -5.96
N ASN A 556 5.41 32.72 -6.56
CA ASN A 556 4.48 31.84 -5.83
C ASN A 556 5.20 30.95 -4.80
N ILE A 557 6.40 30.44 -5.11
CA ILE A 557 7.21 29.69 -4.14
C ILE A 557 7.66 30.61 -2.99
N TYR A 558 8.06 31.85 -3.30
CA TYR A 558 8.50 32.82 -2.29
C TYR A 558 7.36 33.28 -1.37
N LEU A 559 6.17 33.53 -1.92
CA LEU A 559 4.92 33.74 -1.17
C LEU A 559 4.67 32.63 -0.17
N ASN A 560 4.76 31.38 -0.63
CA ASN A 560 4.47 30.21 0.20
C ASN A 560 5.52 30.04 1.31
N PHE A 561 6.81 30.30 1.03
CA PHE A 561 7.86 30.30 2.06
C PHE A 561 7.73 31.48 3.04
N ASN A 562 7.25 32.66 2.61
CA ASN A 562 7.01 33.79 3.50
C ASN A 562 5.84 33.50 4.46
N ARG A 563 4.70 33.05 3.93
CA ARG A 563 3.51 32.67 4.72
C ARG A 563 3.79 31.58 5.75
N ASN A 564 4.68 30.63 5.43
CA ASN A 564 5.11 29.55 6.35
C ASN A 564 6.32 29.91 7.23
N LYS A 565 6.82 31.16 7.21
CA LYS A 565 8.01 31.63 7.96
C LYS A 565 9.29 30.78 7.70
N LEU A 566 9.48 30.32 6.46
CA LEU A 566 10.61 29.48 6.01
C LEU A 566 11.74 30.24 5.28
N LEU A 567 11.64 31.57 5.20
CA LEU A 567 12.67 32.45 4.65
C LEU A 567 13.65 32.89 5.74
N THR A 568 14.94 32.82 5.46
CA THR A 568 15.99 33.36 6.35
C THR A 568 16.31 34.82 6.01
N MET A 569 16.94 35.54 6.95
CA MET A 569 17.47 36.89 6.69
C MET A 569 18.50 36.92 5.54
N SER A 570 19.16 35.80 5.25
CA SER A 570 20.07 35.69 4.10
C SER A 570 19.30 35.52 2.79
N ASP A 571 18.21 34.75 2.77
CA ASP A 571 17.34 34.60 1.60
C ASP A 571 16.74 35.96 1.21
N GLN A 572 16.20 36.71 2.19
CA GLN A 572 15.63 38.05 1.98
C GLN A 572 16.65 39.05 1.38
N ARG A 573 17.90 39.03 1.84
CA ARG A 573 18.98 39.88 1.29
C ARG A 573 19.38 39.50 -0.14
N LYS A 574 19.26 38.22 -0.52
CA LYS A 574 19.67 37.69 -1.82
C LYS A 574 18.64 37.91 -2.92
N TYR A 575 17.34 37.96 -2.58
CA TYR A 575 16.23 38.09 -3.54
C TYR A 575 15.36 39.32 -3.26
N LYS A 576 16.00 40.50 -3.21
CA LYS A 576 15.35 41.79 -2.89
C LYS A 576 14.18 42.14 -3.82
N GLU A 577 14.34 41.98 -5.14
CA GLU A 577 13.30 42.39 -6.12
C GLU A 577 11.97 41.62 -5.96
N PRO A 578 11.95 40.26 -5.92
CA PRO A 578 10.72 39.52 -5.63
C PRO A 578 10.09 39.89 -4.29
N PHE A 579 10.91 40.18 -3.27
CA PHE A 579 10.44 40.55 -1.94
C PHE A 579 9.80 41.95 -1.90
N ALA A 580 10.42 42.94 -2.55
CA ALA A 580 9.87 44.30 -2.67
C ALA A 580 8.53 44.32 -3.43
N LYS A 581 8.44 43.58 -4.54
CA LYS A 581 7.20 43.41 -5.32
C LYS A 581 6.13 42.59 -4.57
N LEU A 582 6.47 41.92 -3.46
CA LEU A 582 5.50 41.25 -2.59
C LEU A 582 5.00 42.15 -1.47
N VAL A 583 5.90 42.83 -0.75
CA VAL A 583 5.51 43.78 0.31
C VAL A 583 4.60 44.88 -0.23
N ALA A 584 4.85 45.39 -1.45
CA ALA A 584 3.97 46.37 -2.10
C ALA A 584 2.55 45.85 -2.36
N ASN A 585 2.37 44.55 -2.65
CA ASN A 585 1.05 43.94 -2.87
C ASN A 585 0.33 43.60 -1.55
N ASP A 586 1.05 43.14 -0.53
CA ASP A 586 0.46 42.89 0.79
C ASP A 586 -0.05 44.20 1.43
N ILE A 587 0.65 45.34 1.24
CA ILE A 587 0.20 46.68 1.67
C ILE A 587 -1.09 47.09 0.94
N LEU A 588 -1.12 46.99 -0.40
CA LEU A 588 -2.32 47.30 -1.19
C LEU A 588 -3.53 46.42 -0.84
N GLN A 589 -3.31 45.17 -0.39
CA GLN A 589 -4.40 44.31 0.11
C GLN A 589 -4.87 44.68 1.52
N GLN A 590 -4.02 45.30 2.35
CA GLN A 590 -4.45 45.80 3.67
C GLN A 590 -5.29 47.06 3.57
N ASP A 591 -4.95 48.01 2.70
CA ASP A 591 -5.73 49.23 2.46
C ASP A 591 -7.11 48.95 1.82
N LEU A 592 -7.24 47.88 1.03
CA LEU A 592 -8.53 47.40 0.51
C LEU A 592 -9.38 46.68 1.57
N CYS A 593 -8.76 46.12 2.61
CA CYS A 593 -9.46 45.40 3.67
C CYS A 593 -9.96 46.33 4.79
N SER A 594 -9.23 47.40 5.09
CA SER A 594 -9.58 48.38 6.14
C SER A 594 -10.82 49.22 5.80
N GLN A 595 -11.22 49.30 4.53
CA GLN A 595 -12.46 49.99 4.11
C GLN A 595 -13.73 49.12 4.15
N GLN A 596 -13.64 47.83 4.50
CA GLN A 596 -14.80 46.91 4.49
C GLN A 596 -15.23 46.42 5.89
N SER A 597 -14.62 46.90 6.97
CA SER A 597 -14.86 46.43 8.35
C SER A 597 -15.65 47.39 9.25
N THR A 598 -16.54 48.22 8.71
CA THR A 598 -17.40 49.15 9.48
C THR A 598 -18.89 49.03 9.11
N GLN A 599 -19.43 47.82 9.29
CA GLN A 599 -20.85 47.41 9.43
C GLN A 599 -20.88 45.88 9.24
N SER A 600 -21.45 45.07 10.12
CA SER A 600 -22.11 45.35 11.41
C SER A 600 -21.91 44.17 12.37
N GLY A 601 -21.94 44.43 13.69
CA GLY A 601 -21.76 43.38 14.68
C GLY A 601 -21.90 43.84 16.12
N THR A 602 -23.10 43.69 16.68
CA THR A 602 -23.34 43.01 17.97
C THR A 602 -24.84 43.05 18.29
N THR A 603 -25.46 41.88 18.44
CA THR A 603 -26.73 41.76 19.16
C THR A 603 -26.41 41.77 20.65
N THR A 604 -26.75 42.82 21.38
CA THR A 604 -26.51 42.93 22.82
C THR A 604 -27.68 42.39 23.63
N CYS A 605 -27.37 41.57 24.65
CA CYS A 605 -28.30 41.31 25.74
C CYS A 605 -28.32 42.52 26.68
N LEU A 606 -29.50 42.89 27.19
CA LEU A 606 -29.67 43.91 28.22
C LEU A 606 -30.19 43.27 29.52
N PRO A 607 -29.64 43.62 30.70
CA PRO A 607 -30.39 43.61 31.94
C PRO A 607 -31.24 44.88 32.07
N VAL A 608 -32.39 44.72 32.72
CA VAL A 608 -33.42 45.74 32.97
C VAL A 608 -32.93 46.86 33.91
N LEU A 609 -33.36 48.12 33.67
CA LEU A 609 -33.78 49.04 34.75
C LEU A 609 -34.69 50.20 34.28
N SER A 610 -35.83 50.35 34.97
CA SER A 610 -36.66 51.55 35.20
C SER A 610 -36.98 52.59 34.10
N ASN A 611 -38.27 52.64 33.73
CA ASN A 611 -39.16 53.81 33.59
C ASN A 611 -38.60 55.19 33.19
N HIS A 612 -39.14 55.80 32.12
CA HIS A 612 -40.26 56.76 32.24
C HIS A 612 -40.90 57.14 30.87
N TYR A 613 -41.90 58.02 30.91
CA TYR A 613 -42.73 58.61 29.83
C TYR A 613 -41.99 58.90 28.50
N GLY A 614 -42.62 58.90 27.30
CA GLY A 614 -44.03 58.62 26.93
C GLY A 614 -44.55 59.60 25.85
N SER A 615 -45.50 59.18 24.99
CA SER A 615 -46.14 59.98 23.90
C SER A 615 -45.23 60.34 22.70
N SER A 616 -45.67 60.54 21.44
CA SER A 616 -46.81 60.03 20.63
C SER A 616 -46.55 60.36 19.13
N THR A 617 -47.44 59.93 18.21
CA THR A 617 -47.66 60.47 16.83
C THR A 617 -46.44 60.58 15.88
N ALA A 618 -46.29 59.78 14.81
CA ALA A 618 -47.11 59.63 13.59
C ALA A 618 -47.05 60.81 12.58
N SER A 619 -46.69 60.53 11.32
CA SER A 619 -47.15 61.20 10.07
C SER A 619 -46.47 60.60 8.82
N HIS A 620 -46.80 61.12 7.62
CA HIS A 620 -46.63 60.44 6.32
C HIS A 620 -45.68 61.15 5.31
N SER A 621 -45.25 60.37 4.31
CA SER A 621 -45.17 60.68 2.86
C SER A 621 -44.05 61.54 2.22
N SER A 622 -43.56 60.96 1.10
CA SER A 622 -43.30 61.56 -0.24
C SER A 622 -42.17 62.58 -0.51
N SER A 623 -41.17 62.09 -1.26
CA SER A 623 -40.79 62.55 -2.62
C SER A 623 -40.57 64.06 -2.93
N GLN A 624 -39.34 64.42 -3.36
CA GLN A 624 -39.02 64.67 -4.78
C GLN A 624 -37.54 65.05 -5.08
N LYS A 625 -37.09 64.69 -6.30
CA LYS A 625 -36.13 65.35 -7.23
C LYS A 625 -34.89 66.13 -6.72
N LEU A 626 -33.78 65.95 -7.44
CA LEU A 626 -33.15 67.05 -8.20
C LEU A 626 -32.35 66.51 -9.42
N HIS A 627 -31.84 67.39 -10.30
CA HIS A 627 -31.58 67.08 -11.72
C HIS A 627 -30.54 68.03 -12.35
N LEU A 628 -29.71 67.54 -13.29
CA LEU A 628 -28.93 68.19 -14.40
C LEU A 628 -27.52 67.53 -14.56
N LYS A 629 -26.74 67.71 -15.65
CA LYS A 629 -26.94 67.44 -17.10
C LYS A 629 -25.71 67.90 -17.91
N SER A 630 -25.22 67.07 -18.86
CA SER A 630 -24.29 67.36 -19.99
C SER A 630 -24.01 66.04 -20.76
N LEU A 631 -23.60 65.91 -22.04
CA LEU A 631 -23.79 66.56 -23.38
C LEU A 631 -23.53 65.41 -24.42
N VAL A 632 -24.20 65.24 -25.58
CA VAL A 632 -24.07 65.94 -26.89
C VAL A 632 -22.63 65.94 -27.43
N THR A 633 -22.26 65.40 -28.61
CA THR A 633 -22.92 64.63 -29.73
C THR A 633 -22.19 63.26 -29.94
N ILE A 634 -22.59 62.25 -30.75
CA ILE A 634 -23.38 62.03 -32.01
C ILE A 634 -22.63 62.23 -33.35
N SER A 635 -22.37 61.12 -34.07
CA SER A 635 -22.66 60.94 -35.53
C SER A 635 -22.38 59.50 -36.02
N ASP A 636 -22.99 59.11 -37.14
CA ASP A 636 -22.93 57.78 -37.80
C ASP A 636 -22.68 57.97 -39.31
N THR A 637 -21.87 57.15 -39.99
CA THR A 637 -22.00 56.83 -41.45
C THR A 637 -20.98 55.81 -42.04
N THR A 638 -21.48 54.64 -42.43
CA THR A 638 -21.16 53.86 -43.67
C THR A 638 -19.73 53.69 -44.24
N SER A 639 -19.16 52.48 -44.03
CA SER A 639 -18.92 51.44 -45.07
C SER A 639 -17.51 51.11 -45.65
N TRP A 640 -17.34 49.81 -46.01
CA TRP A 640 -16.31 49.13 -46.84
C TRP A 640 -14.80 49.29 -46.55
N MET A 641 -14.16 48.29 -45.90
CA MET A 641 -13.29 47.27 -46.55
C MET A 641 -12.59 46.33 -45.53
N GLN A 642 -12.07 45.18 -46.00
CA GLN A 642 -11.33 44.22 -45.17
C GLN A 642 -9.83 44.55 -45.05
N CYS A 643 -9.29 44.39 -43.84
CA CYS A 643 -8.00 43.73 -43.58
C CYS A 643 -8.04 43.09 -42.19
N ALA A 644 -7.23 42.06 -41.95
CA ALA A 644 -7.29 41.27 -40.71
C ALA A 644 -6.27 41.75 -39.67
N GLU A 645 -6.71 41.99 -38.44
CA GLU A 645 -5.83 42.16 -37.28
C GLU A 645 -5.82 40.93 -36.37
N VAL A 646 -4.71 40.75 -35.67
CA VAL A 646 -4.36 39.52 -34.94
C VAL A 646 -5.11 39.46 -33.60
N THR A 647 -5.90 38.41 -33.39
CA THR A 647 -6.46 38.09 -32.08
C THR A 647 -5.36 37.76 -31.08
N GLN A 648 -5.18 38.61 -30.06
CA GLN A 648 -4.30 38.30 -28.95
C GLN A 648 -4.81 37.04 -28.20
N PRO A 649 -3.98 36.00 -28.00
CA PRO A 649 -4.39 34.83 -27.24
C PRO A 649 -4.58 35.21 -25.76
N SER A 650 -5.79 35.02 -25.26
CA SER A 650 -6.16 35.30 -23.88
C SER A 650 -5.36 34.45 -22.88
N ARG A 651 -5.09 34.98 -21.68
CA ARG A 651 -4.38 34.25 -20.61
C ARG A 651 -5.13 32.96 -20.26
N PRO A 652 -4.49 31.77 -20.34
CA PRO A 652 -5.09 30.54 -19.81
C PRO A 652 -5.18 30.60 -18.28
N PRO A 653 -6.24 30.04 -17.66
CA PRO A 653 -6.39 30.01 -16.22
C PRO A 653 -5.37 29.07 -15.54
N LEU A 654 -4.94 29.43 -14.34
CA LEU A 654 -3.97 28.66 -13.54
C LEU A 654 -4.56 27.33 -13.02
N PRO A 655 -3.81 26.21 -13.06
CA PRO A 655 -4.27 24.94 -12.49
C PRO A 655 -4.53 25.01 -10.97
N TYR A 656 -5.70 24.52 -10.55
CA TYR A 656 -6.24 24.53 -9.17
C TYR A 656 -5.43 23.69 -8.13
N LEU A 657 -4.25 23.20 -8.50
CA LEU A 657 -3.51 22.13 -7.81
C LEU A 657 -2.60 22.60 -6.66
N LEU A 658 -2.54 23.92 -6.38
CA LEU A 658 -1.78 24.50 -5.26
C LEU A 658 -2.66 25.07 -4.14
N ALA A 659 -3.99 25.13 -4.32
CA ALA A 659 -4.92 25.76 -3.38
C ALA A 659 -5.68 24.77 -2.48
N SER A 660 -5.54 23.46 -2.71
CA SER A 660 -6.43 22.41 -2.20
C SER A 660 -5.69 21.33 -1.39
N GLN A 661 -4.93 21.74 -0.37
CA GLN A 661 -4.30 20.84 0.61
C GLN A 661 -4.57 21.34 2.04
N PRO A 662 -4.95 20.46 2.99
CA PRO A 662 -5.23 20.85 4.38
C PRO A 662 -3.94 21.27 5.10
N THR A 663 -4.08 22.24 6.01
CA THR A 663 -3.00 23.09 6.56
C THR A 663 -1.98 22.42 7.50
N ASN A 664 -2.01 21.09 7.65
CA ASN A 664 -1.29 20.39 8.72
C ASN A 664 -0.02 19.63 8.26
N TYR A 665 0.42 19.79 7.00
CA TYR A 665 1.66 19.18 6.49
C TYR A 665 2.81 20.19 6.41
N ARG A 666 3.93 19.90 7.10
CA ARG A 666 5.13 20.75 7.15
C ARG A 666 5.99 20.59 5.87
N SER A 667 5.54 21.21 4.78
CA SER A 667 6.21 21.16 3.46
C SER A 667 7.67 21.61 3.50
N THR A 668 8.58 20.71 3.13
CA THR A 668 10.02 20.98 3.05
C THR A 668 10.43 21.54 1.68
N LYS A 669 11.58 22.25 1.62
CA LYS A 669 12.10 22.86 0.38
C LYS A 669 12.29 21.83 -0.76
N SER A 670 12.58 20.56 -0.43
CA SER A 670 12.72 19.45 -1.39
C SER A 670 11.39 18.94 -1.96
N THR A 671 10.32 18.89 -1.16
CA THR A 671 8.98 18.49 -1.62
C THR A 671 8.43 19.50 -2.64
N MET A 672 8.57 20.80 -2.34
CA MET A 672 8.19 21.88 -3.25
C MET A 672 8.99 21.81 -4.57
N ALA A 673 10.31 21.57 -4.52
CA ALA A 673 11.12 21.40 -5.73
C ALA A 673 10.69 20.21 -6.61
N ARG A 674 10.26 19.09 -6.00
CA ARG A 674 9.69 17.94 -6.73
C ARG A 674 8.35 18.28 -7.37
N GLN A 675 7.45 18.97 -6.66
CA GLN A 675 6.16 19.41 -7.22
C GLN A 675 6.33 20.35 -8.42
N VAL A 676 7.20 21.37 -8.30
CA VAL A 676 7.54 22.30 -9.40
C VAL A 676 8.09 21.54 -10.61
N THR A 677 9.02 20.60 -10.39
CA THR A 677 9.59 19.76 -11.45
C THR A 677 8.51 18.94 -12.17
N ASN A 678 7.53 18.41 -11.43
CA ASN A 678 6.43 17.62 -12.01
C ASN A 678 5.40 18.47 -12.77
N VAL A 679 5.14 19.70 -12.33
CA VAL A 679 4.26 20.65 -13.06
C VAL A 679 4.90 21.06 -14.39
N VAL A 680 6.18 21.45 -14.38
CA VAL A 680 6.91 21.81 -15.61
C VAL A 680 7.02 20.61 -16.56
N LYS A 681 7.25 19.38 -16.04
CA LYS A 681 7.25 18.16 -16.87
C LYS A 681 5.90 17.88 -17.53
N ARG A 682 4.77 18.12 -16.85
CA ARG A 682 3.43 17.99 -17.47
C ARG A 682 3.23 19.01 -18.57
N HIS A 683 3.50 20.30 -18.31
CA HIS A 683 3.26 21.35 -19.30
C HIS A 683 4.09 21.16 -20.60
N ASN A 684 5.32 20.64 -20.48
CA ASN A 684 6.16 20.24 -21.62
C ASN A 684 5.67 18.98 -22.36
N MET A 685 4.86 18.11 -21.73
CA MET A 685 4.19 17.00 -22.41
C MET A 685 2.89 17.47 -23.08
N ASP A 686 2.12 18.33 -22.44
CA ASP A 686 0.86 18.87 -22.96
C ASP A 686 1.11 19.72 -24.22
N THR A 687 2.18 20.53 -24.25
CA THR A 687 2.62 21.23 -25.48
C THR A 687 3.09 20.28 -26.56
N ARG A 688 3.83 19.22 -26.24
CA ARG A 688 4.22 18.19 -27.23
C ARG A 688 3.02 17.46 -27.84
N GLN A 689 1.92 17.29 -27.10
CA GLN A 689 0.67 16.74 -27.64
C GLN A 689 -0.04 17.74 -28.57
N LEU A 690 -0.01 19.03 -28.26
CA LEU A 690 -0.57 20.08 -29.14
C LEU A 690 0.17 20.16 -30.48
N TYR A 691 1.50 20.20 -30.49
CA TYR A 691 2.28 20.18 -31.75
C TYR A 691 2.06 18.89 -32.53
N SER A 692 1.98 17.73 -31.86
CA SER A 692 1.66 16.44 -32.49
C SER A 692 0.25 16.37 -33.12
N ALA A 693 -0.62 17.34 -32.86
CA ALA A 693 -1.94 17.46 -33.50
C ALA A 693 -1.96 18.47 -34.66
N SER A 694 -0.95 19.35 -34.78
CA SER A 694 -0.83 20.36 -35.84
C SER A 694 -0.40 19.76 -37.19
N ASP A 695 0.52 18.78 -37.16
CA ASP A 695 1.14 18.17 -38.36
C ASP A 695 0.22 17.20 -39.14
N LYS A 696 -1.09 17.52 -39.20
CA LYS A 696 -2.10 16.80 -39.99
C LYS A 696 -3.04 17.71 -40.80
N VAL A 697 -2.74 19.01 -40.90
CA VAL A 697 -3.43 19.92 -41.83
C VAL A 697 -2.42 20.80 -42.58
N ILE A 698 -1.84 20.22 -43.63
CA ILE A 698 -1.61 20.78 -44.98
C ILE A 698 -1.31 19.59 -45.91
#